data_AF-A4S5Y2-F1
#
_entry.id   AF-A4S5Y2-F1
#
_cell.length_a   1.000
_cell.length_b   1.000
_cell.length_c   1.000
_cell.angle_alpha   90.00
_cell.angle_beta   90.00
_cell.angle_gamma   90.00
#
_symmetry.space_group_name_H-M   'P 1'
#
loop_
_entity.id
_entity.type
_entity.pdbx_description
1 polymer ?
#
loop_
_entity_poly.entity_id
_entity_poly.type
_entity_poly.pdbx_seq_one_letter_code
_entity_poly.pdbx_strand_id
1 'polypeptide(L)'
;MPRPRDDARDTARASPSVDSTASLRSFVARLSSPSSRERAAAAESLLELRIGDEGHGAAWALALCASGCVVPLLRSVQAVERDSATGAPVESADADALAASDGALLVLSELGGVANGLLENEGYQVELDESTGQPIFVDSSSGMASATTPTLRAQDELDAEERWTFALLIETLTLVTPLGVDARTGKLTWSVEVIEHVERAEDSGLEALSVIDMAVEDGSGGECTRALVRGPWRGSDGAVEAEKDPNEPLGLALDSWRDATYVAVAMASPGDGPVRRVLALGCAGGAAVASFMRTYSPETRVDVVEQDGTVVDLMVKYFGLECTRCDKKVHASDAGARGEIRVWSEDFLDFLERASGAKYDAIVGSWPQGDDETIVLRVRTLINADTGVLALSGMNGSALEALGDNAHLLRDPADVTFEDVESRPEKRTRTSATSDVRERDIVCTWFDPSKNVESFHPEHWHARLREKLGADAARFPYRIADVDTHGHFTVLDYAANDEDEDVRNLPAIDDKNSAWDAFGDEGEDAAPGKAISTNVFDATYWNAILSTHGCAVSSNSDATVSEIDASATQEHVASLQENGYVWGDVIVPIKDTNALRSGIEALVDAKWPPACIFVSDVAWRVIDLLFAHAEVLLGGECVLEPSVAAFKLEKDASGKRYIGNNFGVPHRDYSLSDAVDEDGKTQVLSLWLPLNRVTETSGCMYVVSKKDDEDGGRSDVSKSAPEVPRGAAKPLAPVDAGALLAWSGNIIHWGSACEIDSPDPPRMSVAFVFRRRGRAEARADARCPPLDRAAARAADLRRRLDVIHHAIGVFEHWYGDTDEIKARLKQ
;
A
#
# COMPACT_ATOMS: atom_id res chain seq x y z
N MET A 1 32.63 -19.49 -15.38
CA MET A 1 33.37 -18.41 -14.68
C MET A 1 33.27 -18.67 -13.19
N PRO A 2 34.31 -18.40 -12.38
CA PRO A 2 34.19 -18.53 -10.93
C PRO A 2 33.22 -17.46 -10.41
N ARG A 3 32.34 -17.84 -9.48
CA ARG A 3 31.44 -16.90 -8.79
C ARG A 3 32.27 -15.86 -8.02
N PRO A 4 31.89 -14.57 -7.99
CA PRO A 4 32.49 -13.61 -7.06
C PRO A 4 32.24 -14.08 -5.62
N ARG A 5 33.20 -13.82 -4.73
CA ARG A 5 33.19 -14.23 -3.32
C ARG A 5 32.23 -13.38 -2.48
N ASP A 6 31.72 -13.99 -1.41
CA ASP A 6 30.84 -13.47 -0.35
C ASP A 6 31.41 -12.26 0.45
N ASP A 7 31.70 -11.11 -0.15
CA ASP A 7 32.19 -9.94 0.61
C ASP A 7 31.08 -9.18 1.36
N ALA A 8 29.81 -9.25 0.94
CA ALA A 8 28.69 -8.61 1.63
C ALA A 8 28.29 -9.29 2.95
N ARG A 9 28.66 -10.58 3.13
CA ARG A 9 28.26 -11.39 4.30
C ARG A 9 29.13 -11.16 5.53
N ASP A 10 30.43 -10.87 5.35
CA ASP A 10 31.36 -10.67 6.47
C ASP A 10 31.32 -9.23 7.02
N THR A 11 30.79 -8.26 6.26
CA THR A 11 30.75 -6.84 6.65
C THR A 11 29.60 -6.49 7.60
N ALA A 12 28.47 -7.21 7.56
CA ALA A 12 27.34 -6.99 8.47
C ALA A 12 27.61 -7.45 9.92
N ARG A 13 28.54 -8.39 10.13
CA ARG A 13 28.78 -9.05 11.44
C ARG A 13 29.74 -8.33 12.40
N ALA A 14 30.31 -7.19 12.01
CA ALA A 14 31.28 -6.48 12.85
C ALA A 14 30.58 -5.54 13.85
N SER A 15 30.28 -6.04 15.06
CA SER A 15 29.74 -5.20 16.13
C SER A 15 30.75 -4.11 16.55
N PRO A 16 30.32 -2.84 16.71
CA PRO A 16 31.19 -1.76 17.18
C PRO A 16 31.77 -2.07 18.57
N SER A 17 33.00 -1.61 18.84
CA SER A 17 33.62 -1.74 20.15
C SER A 17 32.90 -0.86 21.19
N VAL A 18 32.95 -1.22 22.47
CA VAL A 18 32.30 -0.47 23.57
C VAL A 18 32.73 1.01 23.59
N ASP A 19 34.00 1.30 23.30
CA ASP A 19 34.51 2.68 23.21
C ASP A 19 33.89 3.46 22.04
N SER A 20 33.65 2.81 20.89
CA SER A 20 33.00 3.44 19.74
C SER A 20 31.51 3.71 20.00
N THR A 21 30.80 2.84 20.71
CA THR A 21 29.40 3.07 21.09
C THR A 21 29.25 4.24 22.06
N ALA A 22 30.13 4.35 23.06
CA ALA A 22 30.14 5.48 23.98
C ALA A 22 30.47 6.80 23.27
N SER A 23 31.41 6.77 22.31
CA SER A 23 31.73 7.94 21.49
C SER A 23 30.56 8.38 20.60
N LEU A 24 29.85 7.43 19.98
CA LEU A 24 28.70 7.73 19.13
C LEU A 24 27.57 8.41 19.90
N ARG A 25 27.24 7.92 21.11
CA ARG A 25 26.23 8.56 21.98
C ARG A 25 26.60 10.01 22.31
N SER A 26 27.87 10.25 22.65
CA SER A 26 28.36 11.61 22.90
C SER A 26 28.25 12.52 21.67
N PHE A 27 28.47 11.98 20.45
CA PHE A 27 28.28 12.74 19.22
C PHE A 27 26.81 13.05 18.93
N VAL A 28 25.90 12.09 19.12
CA VAL A 28 24.44 12.31 18.99
C VAL A 28 24.00 13.43 19.91
N ALA A 29 24.43 13.39 21.19
CA ALA A 29 24.09 14.44 22.15
C ALA A 29 24.54 15.85 21.70
N ARG A 30 25.74 15.94 21.11
CA ARG A 30 26.28 17.20 20.59
C ARG A 30 25.62 17.63 19.27
N LEU A 31 25.26 16.68 18.40
CA LEU A 31 24.48 16.95 17.18
C LEU A 31 23.08 17.46 17.49
N SER A 32 22.51 17.08 18.62
CA SER A 32 21.20 17.55 19.05
C SER A 32 21.24 18.84 19.87
N SER A 33 22.44 19.38 20.13
CA SER A 33 22.64 20.61 20.91
C SER A 33 21.89 21.79 20.29
N PRO A 34 21.31 22.70 21.11
CA PRO A 34 20.77 23.97 20.60
C PRO A 34 21.86 24.85 19.97
N SER A 35 23.14 24.65 20.32
CA SER A 35 24.27 25.41 19.78
C SER A 35 24.67 24.91 18.39
N SER A 36 24.47 25.74 17.36
CA SER A 36 24.89 25.44 15.99
C SER A 36 26.39 25.12 15.89
N ARG A 37 27.22 25.80 16.67
CA ARG A 37 28.67 25.55 16.72
C ARG A 37 29.02 24.16 17.25
N GLU A 38 28.29 23.68 18.26
CA GLU A 38 28.52 22.34 18.80
C GLU A 38 28.09 21.27 17.80
N ARG A 39 26.98 21.49 17.09
CA ARG A 39 26.51 20.60 16.01
C ARG A 39 27.52 20.51 14.88
N ALA A 40 28.07 21.65 14.42
CA ALA A 40 29.10 21.69 13.39
C ALA A 40 30.34 20.88 13.79
N ALA A 41 30.87 21.11 15.00
CA ALA A 41 32.03 20.38 15.50
C ALA A 41 31.75 18.88 15.70
N ALA A 42 30.50 18.50 16.00
CA ALA A 42 30.11 17.09 16.14
C ALA A 42 30.00 16.39 14.78
N ALA A 43 29.42 17.04 13.77
CA ALA A 43 29.36 16.52 12.41
C ALA A 43 30.77 16.32 11.81
N GLU A 44 31.68 17.27 12.03
CA GLU A 44 33.10 17.13 11.64
C GLU A 44 33.77 15.94 12.38
N SER A 45 33.51 15.79 13.68
CA SER A 45 34.05 14.67 14.47
C SER A 45 33.55 13.31 13.97
N LEU A 46 32.32 13.21 13.44
CA LEU A 46 31.80 11.97 12.86
C LEU A 46 32.54 11.56 11.57
N LEU A 47 32.99 12.52 10.76
CA LEU A 47 33.81 12.26 9.57
C LEU A 47 35.26 11.86 9.91
N GLU A 48 35.71 12.11 11.14
CA GLU A 48 37.00 11.64 11.64
C GLU A 48 36.90 10.27 12.32
N LEU A 49 35.70 9.88 12.74
CA LEU A 49 35.44 8.63 13.43
C LEU A 49 35.63 7.44 12.48
N ARG A 50 36.49 6.50 12.87
CA ARG A 50 36.75 5.27 12.10
C ARG A 50 36.16 4.08 12.84
N ILE A 51 35.24 3.37 12.19
CA ILE A 51 34.63 2.13 12.68
C ILE A 51 34.80 1.05 11.62
N GLY A 52 35.28 -0.13 12.02
CA GLY A 52 35.61 -1.22 11.11
C GLY A 52 36.90 -0.99 10.31
N ASP A 53 37.24 -1.95 9.45
CA ASP A 53 38.54 -2.00 8.75
C ASP A 53 38.67 -0.95 7.63
N GLU A 54 37.56 -0.54 7.03
CA GLU A 54 37.52 0.44 5.94
C GLU A 54 37.38 1.89 6.45
N GLY A 55 37.17 2.08 7.74
CA GLY A 55 36.99 3.40 8.35
C GLY A 55 35.62 4.02 8.10
N HIS A 56 35.26 4.30 6.83
CA HIS A 56 33.93 4.75 6.37
C HIS A 56 33.27 3.70 5.46
N GLY A 57 33.25 2.44 5.91
CA GLY A 57 32.56 1.34 5.21
C GLY A 57 31.18 1.04 5.81
N ALA A 58 30.60 -0.11 5.44
CA ALA A 58 29.27 -0.55 5.91
C ALA A 58 29.14 -0.55 7.45
N ALA A 59 30.17 -1.01 8.18
CA ALA A 59 30.15 -1.05 9.65
C ALA A 59 30.04 0.34 10.30
N TRP A 60 30.68 1.36 9.70
CA TRP A 60 30.55 2.75 10.15
C TRP A 60 29.15 3.28 9.87
N ALA A 61 28.65 3.07 8.65
CA ALA A 61 27.34 3.57 8.23
C ALA A 61 26.20 2.98 9.05
N LEU A 62 26.18 1.65 9.23
CA LEU A 62 25.18 0.97 10.06
C LEU A 62 25.24 1.40 11.51
N ALA A 63 26.44 1.63 12.07
CA ALA A 63 26.59 2.11 13.44
C ALA A 63 26.01 3.53 13.63
N LEU A 64 26.16 4.41 12.63
CA LEU A 64 25.59 5.77 12.64
C LEU A 64 24.05 5.76 12.52
N CYS A 65 23.50 4.89 11.66
CA CYS A 65 22.05 4.67 11.57
C CYS A 65 21.49 4.14 12.89
N ALA A 66 22.11 3.10 13.45
CA ALA A 66 21.72 2.49 14.72
C ALA A 66 21.78 3.47 15.91
N SER A 67 22.72 4.42 15.90
CA SER A 67 22.84 5.39 17.00
C SER A 67 21.82 6.53 16.95
N GLY A 68 21.01 6.64 15.90
CA GLY A 68 20.02 7.72 15.75
C GLY A 68 20.59 9.06 15.28
N CYS A 69 21.76 9.05 14.62
CA CYS A 69 22.41 10.27 14.11
C CYS A 69 21.62 10.96 12.99
N VAL A 70 20.81 10.20 12.25
CA VAL A 70 20.16 10.67 11.00
C VAL A 70 19.25 11.87 11.27
N VAL A 71 18.39 11.82 12.29
CA VAL A 71 17.44 12.91 12.60
C VAL A 71 18.15 14.23 12.98
N PRO A 72 19.12 14.26 13.91
CA PRO A 72 19.90 15.46 14.20
C PRO A 72 20.66 16.03 13.00
N LEU A 73 21.15 15.16 12.10
CA LEU A 73 21.82 15.57 10.86
C LEU A 73 20.81 16.24 9.91
N LEU A 74 19.67 15.61 9.63
CA LEU A 74 18.59 16.18 8.81
C LEU A 74 18.12 17.53 9.36
N ARG A 75 17.93 17.63 10.68
CA ARG A 75 17.59 18.89 11.34
C ARG A 75 18.63 19.99 11.07
N SER A 76 19.91 19.64 11.08
CA SER A 76 20.99 20.61 10.79
C SER A 76 21.00 21.03 9.32
N VAL A 77 20.69 20.10 8.40
CA VAL A 77 20.51 20.41 6.97
C VAL A 77 19.35 21.38 6.77
N GLN A 78 18.19 21.08 7.35
CA GLN A 78 16.92 21.78 7.18
C GLN A 78 16.81 23.10 7.96
N ALA A 79 17.69 23.33 8.95
CA ALA A 79 17.75 24.59 9.70
C ALA A 79 18.25 25.79 8.88
N VAL A 80 18.88 25.54 7.72
CA VAL A 80 19.41 26.59 6.84
C VAL A 80 18.44 26.84 5.69
N GLU A 81 18.03 28.08 5.52
CA GLU A 81 17.20 28.50 4.39
C GLU A 81 17.99 28.40 3.09
N ARG A 82 17.39 27.77 2.08
CA ARG A 82 17.99 27.49 0.77
C ARG A 82 17.16 28.08 -0.35
N ASP A 83 17.85 28.57 -1.36
CA ASP A 83 17.25 29.05 -2.60
C ASP A 83 16.59 27.88 -3.32
N SER A 84 15.31 28.04 -3.66
CA SER A 84 14.49 26.96 -4.19
C SER A 84 14.84 26.55 -5.62
N ALA A 85 15.57 27.38 -6.37
CA ALA A 85 15.99 27.06 -7.73
C ALA A 85 17.35 26.35 -7.77
N THR A 86 18.21 26.61 -6.78
CA THR A 86 19.61 26.14 -6.78
C THR A 86 19.96 25.19 -5.64
N GLY A 87 19.12 25.10 -4.60
CA GLY A 87 19.41 24.37 -3.37
C GLY A 87 20.53 25.00 -2.51
N ALA A 88 21.10 26.12 -2.95
CA ALA A 88 22.18 26.80 -2.27
C ALA A 88 21.69 27.56 -1.03
N PRO A 89 22.50 27.66 0.04
CA PRO A 89 22.14 28.44 1.22
C PRO A 89 22.00 29.93 0.86
N VAL A 90 20.98 30.59 1.41
CA VAL A 90 20.76 32.03 1.22
C VAL A 90 21.77 32.82 2.06
N GLU A 91 22.37 33.88 1.49
CA GLU A 91 23.53 34.64 2.04
C GLU A 91 23.34 35.23 3.46
N SER A 92 22.13 35.20 4.03
CA SER A 92 21.82 35.68 5.39
C SER A 92 21.89 34.62 6.49
N ALA A 93 22.32 33.40 6.20
CA ALA A 93 22.40 32.32 7.18
C ALA A 93 23.47 32.56 8.27
N ASP A 94 23.17 32.18 9.52
CA ASP A 94 24.14 32.14 10.62
C ASP A 94 25.33 31.24 10.23
N ALA A 95 26.56 31.76 10.34
CA ALA A 95 27.77 31.05 9.91
C ALA A 95 27.97 29.72 10.63
N ASP A 96 27.63 29.65 11.93
CA ASP A 96 27.74 28.40 12.69
C ASP A 96 26.62 27.41 12.29
N ALA A 97 25.43 27.90 11.93
CA ALA A 97 24.34 27.07 11.41
C ALA A 97 24.62 26.53 10.01
N LEU A 98 25.22 27.36 9.15
CA LEU A 98 25.70 26.95 7.84
C LEU A 98 26.79 25.87 7.95
N ALA A 99 27.78 26.07 8.83
CA ALA A 99 28.81 25.07 9.08
C ALA A 99 28.23 23.74 9.61
N ALA A 100 27.20 23.79 10.45
CA ALA A 100 26.50 22.60 10.91
C ALA A 100 25.74 21.90 9.78
N SER A 101 25.07 22.66 8.92
CA SER A 101 24.35 22.15 7.74
C SER A 101 25.30 21.48 6.75
N ASP A 102 26.43 22.12 6.43
CA ASP A 102 27.43 21.59 5.52
C ASP A 102 28.10 20.33 6.08
N GLY A 103 28.47 20.33 7.36
CA GLY A 103 28.99 19.14 8.03
C GLY A 103 27.98 17.99 8.01
N ALA A 104 26.70 18.28 8.26
CA ALA A 104 25.65 17.26 8.22
C ALA A 104 25.42 16.70 6.81
N LEU A 105 25.40 17.55 5.78
CA LEU A 105 25.31 17.13 4.38
C LEU A 105 26.47 16.23 3.99
N LEU A 106 27.70 16.54 4.43
CA LEU A 106 28.86 15.69 4.16
C LEU A 106 28.71 14.31 4.82
N VAL A 107 28.29 14.24 6.08
CA VAL A 107 28.05 12.95 6.75
C VAL A 107 26.96 12.15 6.05
N LEU A 108 25.82 12.77 5.71
CA LEU A 108 24.72 12.10 5.00
C LEU A 108 25.13 11.67 3.59
N SER A 109 25.97 12.44 2.90
CA SER A 109 26.54 12.07 1.60
C SER A 109 27.49 10.87 1.69
N GLU A 110 28.32 10.77 2.73
CA GLU A 110 29.16 9.59 2.96
C GLU A 110 28.31 8.35 3.27
N LEU A 111 27.23 8.49 4.06
CA LEU A 111 26.24 7.41 4.26
C LEU A 111 25.61 6.99 2.94
N GLY A 112 25.16 7.95 2.13
CA GLY A 112 24.61 7.69 0.79
C GLY A 112 25.63 7.00 -0.14
N GLY A 113 26.91 7.36 -0.07
CA GLY A 113 27.97 6.70 -0.83
C GLY A 113 28.12 5.22 -0.47
N VAL A 114 28.08 4.90 0.83
CA VAL A 114 28.08 3.51 1.31
C VAL A 114 26.82 2.78 0.87
N ALA A 115 25.64 3.42 1.02
CA ALA A 115 24.35 2.87 0.59
C ALA A 115 24.31 2.55 -0.91
N ASN A 116 24.82 3.46 -1.75
CA ASN A 116 24.90 3.26 -3.20
C ASN A 116 25.80 2.06 -3.55
N GLY A 117 26.95 1.91 -2.88
CA GLY A 117 27.81 0.74 -3.08
C GLY A 117 27.12 -0.59 -2.69
N LEU A 118 26.29 -0.59 -1.64
CA LEU A 118 25.49 -1.75 -1.26
C LEU A 118 24.40 -2.07 -2.28
N LEU A 119 23.71 -1.05 -2.83
CA LEU A 119 22.74 -1.21 -3.91
C LEU A 119 23.36 -1.79 -5.18
N GLU A 120 24.51 -1.26 -5.60
CA GLU A 120 25.21 -1.72 -6.80
C GLU A 120 25.58 -3.21 -6.71
N ASN A 121 25.97 -3.69 -5.52
CA ASN A 121 26.28 -5.09 -5.27
C ASN A 121 25.05 -6.02 -5.43
N GLU A 122 23.85 -5.51 -5.15
CA GLU A 122 22.57 -6.21 -5.30
C GLU A 122 21.95 -6.01 -6.70
N GLY A 123 22.64 -5.28 -7.58
CA GLY A 123 22.22 -5.04 -8.96
C GLY A 123 21.23 -3.89 -9.10
N TYR A 124 21.28 -2.90 -8.22
CA TYR A 124 20.51 -1.67 -8.31
C TYR A 124 21.42 -0.46 -8.56
N GLN A 125 20.89 0.57 -9.20
CA GLN A 125 21.53 1.87 -9.37
C GLN A 125 20.55 2.96 -8.97
N VAL A 126 21.06 4.09 -8.48
CA VAL A 126 20.23 5.28 -8.25
C VAL A 126 20.39 6.20 -9.45
N GLU A 127 19.28 6.53 -10.08
CA GLU A 127 19.21 7.52 -11.16
C GLU A 127 18.35 8.70 -10.70
N LEU A 128 18.46 9.84 -11.37
CA LEU A 128 17.50 10.94 -11.17
C LEU A 128 16.40 10.80 -12.21
N ASP A 129 15.17 10.76 -11.76
CA ASP A 129 14.01 10.85 -12.64
C ASP A 129 14.07 12.18 -13.39
N GLU A 130 14.11 12.11 -14.72
CA GLU A 130 14.33 13.29 -15.55
C GLU A 130 13.16 14.28 -15.49
N SER A 131 11.97 13.85 -15.05
CA SER A 131 10.76 14.66 -14.99
C SER A 131 10.60 15.41 -13.66
N THR A 132 11.01 14.78 -12.56
CA THR A 132 10.82 15.27 -11.19
C THR A 132 12.15 15.69 -10.53
N GLY A 133 13.29 15.26 -11.08
CA GLY A 133 14.61 15.42 -10.49
C GLY A 133 14.82 14.58 -9.23
N GLN A 134 13.91 13.65 -8.91
CA GLN A 134 13.97 12.83 -7.70
C GLN A 134 14.81 11.56 -7.92
N PRO A 135 15.49 11.05 -6.88
CA PRO A 135 16.16 9.77 -6.96
C PRO A 135 15.17 8.62 -7.18
N ILE A 136 15.46 7.77 -8.15
CA ILE A 136 14.75 6.52 -8.45
C ILE A 136 15.73 5.35 -8.42
N PHE A 137 15.28 4.22 -7.88
CA PHE A 137 16.04 2.99 -7.80
C PHE A 137 15.78 2.14 -9.04
N VAL A 138 16.82 1.90 -9.83
CA VAL A 138 16.77 1.15 -11.09
C VAL A 138 17.42 -0.20 -10.92
N ASP A 139 16.66 -1.27 -11.07
CA ASP A 139 17.21 -2.62 -11.15
C ASP A 139 18.02 -2.75 -12.45
N SER A 140 19.32 -2.95 -12.34
CA SER A 140 20.27 -3.00 -13.46
C SER A 140 20.03 -4.19 -14.41
N SER A 141 19.34 -5.23 -13.96
CA SER A 141 19.07 -6.44 -14.74
C SER A 141 17.76 -6.34 -15.52
N SER A 142 16.74 -5.76 -14.89
CA SER A 142 15.40 -5.64 -15.43
C SER A 142 15.15 -4.27 -16.07
N GLY A 143 15.89 -3.24 -15.69
CA GLY A 143 15.67 -1.84 -16.07
C GLY A 143 14.45 -1.20 -15.38
N MET A 144 13.85 -1.87 -14.40
CA MET A 144 12.69 -1.34 -13.68
C MET A 144 13.13 -0.25 -12.71
N ALA A 145 12.48 0.90 -12.77
CA ALA A 145 12.68 2.02 -11.87
C ALA A 145 11.54 2.10 -10.85
N SER A 146 11.87 2.48 -9.61
CA SER A 146 10.93 2.71 -8.52
C SER A 146 11.35 3.93 -7.72
N ALA A 147 10.39 4.76 -7.29
CA ALA A 147 10.66 5.83 -6.32
C ALA A 147 10.84 5.26 -4.89
N THR A 148 10.21 4.11 -4.61
CA THR A 148 10.33 3.40 -3.33
C THR A 148 11.61 2.59 -3.26
N THR A 149 12.24 2.61 -2.09
CA THR A 149 13.47 1.86 -1.78
C THR A 149 13.27 0.36 -1.99
N PRO A 150 14.14 -0.33 -2.75
CA PRO A 150 13.99 -1.77 -2.99
C PRO A 150 14.33 -2.60 -1.74
N THR A 151 13.57 -3.66 -1.50
CA THR A 151 13.95 -4.71 -0.55
C THR A 151 15.10 -5.54 -1.15
N LEU A 152 16.26 -5.50 -0.51
CA LEU A 152 17.47 -6.18 -1.00
C LEU A 152 17.59 -7.60 -0.46
N ARG A 153 18.17 -8.52 -1.24
CA ARG A 153 18.35 -9.93 -0.81
C ARG A 153 19.27 -10.04 0.41
N ALA A 154 20.21 -9.12 0.56
CA ALA A 154 21.04 -9.00 1.75
C ALA A 154 20.22 -8.92 3.06
N GLN A 155 18.97 -8.43 3.02
CA GLN A 155 18.10 -8.28 4.20
C GLN A 155 17.45 -9.59 4.69
N ASP A 156 17.44 -10.64 3.86
CA ASP A 156 16.78 -11.91 4.17
C ASP A 156 17.47 -12.66 5.33
N GLU A 157 18.79 -12.48 5.47
CA GLU A 157 19.61 -13.16 6.49
C GLU A 157 19.90 -12.29 7.73
N LEU A 158 19.48 -11.02 7.74
CA LEU A 158 19.70 -10.08 8.85
C LEU A 158 18.73 -10.33 10.01
N ASP A 159 19.15 -10.01 11.23
CA ASP A 159 18.19 -9.92 12.34
C ASP A 159 17.32 -8.65 12.25
N ALA A 160 16.35 -8.50 13.15
CA ALA A 160 15.42 -7.37 13.10
C ALA A 160 16.12 -6.01 13.28
N GLU A 161 17.18 -5.95 14.10
CA GLU A 161 17.91 -4.72 14.41
C GLU A 161 18.83 -4.32 13.24
N GLU A 162 19.51 -5.30 12.65
CA GLU A 162 20.30 -5.11 11.44
C GLU A 162 19.44 -4.74 10.22
N ARG A 163 18.22 -5.29 10.11
CA ARG A 163 17.34 -5.04 8.97
C ARG A 163 16.86 -3.60 8.90
N TRP A 164 16.38 -3.02 10.01
CA TRP A 164 15.90 -1.63 9.98
C TRP A 164 17.04 -0.63 9.80
N THR A 165 18.20 -0.88 10.42
CA THR A 165 19.38 -0.02 10.27
C THR A 165 19.88 -0.02 8.82
N PHE A 166 19.86 -1.18 8.18
CA PHE A 166 20.15 -1.32 6.77
C PHE A 166 19.12 -0.60 5.89
N ALA A 167 17.82 -0.76 6.14
CA ALA A 167 16.76 -0.09 5.40
C ALA A 167 16.89 1.45 5.48
N LEU A 168 17.09 1.98 6.69
CA LEU A 168 17.33 3.40 6.91
C LEU A 168 18.59 3.89 6.19
N LEU A 169 19.67 3.08 6.16
CA LEU A 169 20.87 3.43 5.42
C LEU A 169 20.57 3.61 3.92
N ILE A 170 19.80 2.70 3.31
CA ILE A 170 19.41 2.87 1.90
C ILE A 170 18.53 4.11 1.72
N GLU A 171 17.60 4.36 2.64
CA GLU A 171 16.72 5.53 2.59
C GLU A 171 17.50 6.86 2.59
N THR A 172 18.70 6.91 3.20
CA THR A 172 19.54 8.13 3.19
C THR A 172 19.84 8.70 1.81
N LEU A 173 19.75 7.89 0.75
CA LEU A 173 19.91 8.31 -0.64
C LEU A 173 18.86 9.31 -1.10
N THR A 174 17.70 9.37 -0.45
CA THR A 174 16.58 10.23 -0.84
C THR A 174 16.32 11.37 0.14
N LEU A 175 16.74 11.24 1.41
CA LEU A 175 16.37 12.17 2.50
C LEU A 175 16.89 13.60 2.37
N VAL A 176 17.98 13.81 1.63
CA VAL A 176 18.59 15.15 1.43
C VAL A 176 18.24 15.78 0.09
N THR A 177 17.43 15.09 -0.74
CA THR A 177 16.93 15.63 -2.00
C THR A 177 15.56 16.26 -1.73
N PRO A 178 15.38 17.57 -1.98
CA PRO A 178 14.08 18.20 -1.85
C PRO A 178 13.08 17.62 -2.84
N LEU A 179 11.85 17.36 -2.40
CA LEU A 179 10.74 16.88 -3.24
C LEU A 179 10.21 17.98 -4.20
N GLY A 180 10.38 19.24 -3.81
CA GLY A 180 9.88 20.37 -4.56
C GLY A 180 9.85 21.65 -3.75
N VAL A 181 8.91 22.53 -4.09
CA VAL A 181 8.72 23.82 -3.42
C VAL A 181 7.27 23.94 -3.01
N ASP A 182 7.02 24.18 -1.72
CA ASP A 182 5.69 24.49 -1.21
C ASP A 182 5.21 25.80 -1.86
N ALA A 183 4.13 25.72 -2.64
CA ALA A 183 3.60 26.84 -3.39
C ALA A 183 3.08 27.99 -2.50
N ARG A 184 2.73 27.72 -1.24
CA ARG A 184 2.23 28.70 -0.26
C ARG A 184 3.37 29.38 0.48
N THR A 185 4.41 28.63 0.87
CA THR A 185 5.50 29.17 1.70
C THR A 185 6.74 29.55 0.89
N GLY A 186 6.88 29.04 -0.34
CA GLY A 186 8.04 29.21 -1.20
C GLY A 186 9.28 28.43 -0.74
N LYS A 187 9.14 27.57 0.28
CA LYS A 187 10.23 26.79 0.87
C LYS A 187 10.37 25.43 0.18
N LEU A 188 11.58 24.88 0.23
CA LEU A 188 11.83 23.50 -0.18
C LEU A 188 11.00 22.53 0.69
N THR A 189 10.38 21.54 0.04
CA THR A 189 9.74 20.41 0.71
C THR A 189 10.69 19.23 0.75
N TRP A 190 10.64 18.46 1.82
CA TRP A 190 11.50 17.31 2.06
C TRP A 190 10.65 16.04 2.12
N SER A 191 11.24 14.88 1.80
CA SER A 191 10.59 13.59 2.04
C SER A 191 10.34 13.38 3.53
N VAL A 192 11.26 13.85 4.37
CA VAL A 192 11.13 13.87 5.83
C VAL A 192 11.57 15.24 6.35
N GLU A 193 10.65 15.99 6.95
CA GLU A 193 10.93 17.28 7.61
C GLU A 193 10.98 17.09 9.13
N VAL A 194 12.09 17.49 9.77
CA VAL A 194 12.26 17.43 11.22
C VAL A 194 11.69 18.69 11.87
N ILE A 195 10.52 18.54 12.51
CA ILE A 195 9.77 19.64 13.14
C ILE A 195 10.35 20.00 14.51
N GLU A 196 10.60 18.99 15.35
CA GLU A 196 11.29 19.15 16.63
C GLU A 196 12.09 17.90 16.97
N HIS A 197 13.26 18.08 17.59
CA HIS A 197 14.06 16.99 18.12
C HIS A 197 14.58 17.36 19.50
N VAL A 198 14.26 16.52 20.49
CA VAL A 198 14.59 16.69 21.90
C VAL A 198 15.48 15.53 22.33
N GLU A 199 16.76 15.82 22.46
CA GLU A 199 17.72 14.89 23.04
C GLU A 199 17.56 14.79 24.56
N ARG A 200 17.89 13.62 25.10
CA ARG A 200 17.82 13.39 26.55
C ARG A 200 19.20 13.37 27.17
N ALA A 201 19.24 13.82 28.42
CA ALA A 201 20.45 13.67 29.22
C ALA A 201 20.73 12.19 29.42
N GLU A 202 22.01 11.78 29.27
CA GLU A 202 22.44 10.39 29.41
C GLU A 202 21.97 9.76 30.74
N ASP A 203 21.97 10.53 31.82
CA ASP A 203 21.60 10.07 33.17
C ASP A 203 20.09 9.96 33.40
N SER A 204 19.25 10.40 32.45
CA SER A 204 17.79 10.44 32.63
C SER A 204 17.10 9.10 32.43
N GLY A 205 17.74 8.16 31.71
CA GLY A 205 17.12 6.89 31.31
C GLY A 205 15.97 7.03 30.30
N LEU A 206 15.74 8.24 29.77
CA LEU A 206 14.72 8.52 28.76
C LEU A 206 15.35 8.55 27.36
N GLU A 207 14.56 8.19 26.36
CA GLU A 207 14.97 8.21 24.96
C GLU A 207 14.72 9.58 24.31
N ALA A 208 15.50 9.90 23.28
CA ALA A 208 15.30 11.08 22.46
C ALA A 208 13.90 11.08 21.83
N LEU A 209 13.32 12.26 21.64
CA LEU A 209 12.02 12.41 21.00
C LEU A 209 12.14 13.24 19.73
N SER A 210 11.48 12.82 18.66
CA SER A 210 11.46 13.57 17.40
C SER A 210 10.02 13.70 16.90
N VAL A 211 9.64 14.90 16.47
CA VAL A 211 8.43 15.14 15.68
C VAL A 211 8.89 15.36 14.24
N ILE A 212 8.39 14.52 13.33
CA ILE A 212 8.74 14.54 11.91
C ILE A 212 7.48 14.57 11.06
N ASP A 213 7.52 15.29 9.94
CA ASP A 213 6.50 15.23 8.90
C ASP A 213 7.08 14.41 7.74
N MET A 214 6.41 13.33 7.34
CA MET A 214 6.83 12.44 6.26
C MET A 214 5.88 12.60 5.08
N ALA A 215 6.40 12.87 3.89
CA ALA A 215 5.58 13.05 2.69
C ALA A 215 4.87 11.74 2.29
N VAL A 216 3.63 11.83 1.82
CA VAL A 216 2.87 10.67 1.33
C VAL A 216 3.27 10.38 -0.13
N GLU A 217 3.58 9.12 -0.45
CA GLU A 217 4.22 8.70 -1.72
C GLU A 217 3.41 9.03 -3.00
N ASP A 218 2.10 9.32 -2.90
CA ASP A 218 1.20 9.62 -4.04
C ASP A 218 0.49 11.00 -3.96
N GLY A 219 0.81 11.81 -2.94
CA GLY A 219 0.09 13.05 -2.66
C GLY A 219 0.42 14.18 -3.65
N SER A 220 -0.59 14.94 -4.07
CA SER A 220 -0.34 16.24 -4.71
C SER A 220 0.49 17.11 -3.74
N GLY A 221 1.57 17.74 -4.23
CA GLY A 221 2.60 18.33 -3.38
C GLY A 221 2.08 19.09 -2.16
N GLY A 222 2.22 18.51 -0.97
CA GLY A 222 1.79 19.10 0.31
C GLY A 222 1.15 18.13 1.32
N GLU A 223 0.81 16.90 0.95
CA GLU A 223 0.30 15.89 1.88
C GLU A 223 1.43 15.21 2.65
N CYS A 224 1.33 15.19 3.98
CA CYS A 224 2.31 14.54 4.85
C CYS A 224 1.63 13.93 6.08
N THR A 225 2.27 12.90 6.65
CA THR A 225 1.91 12.31 7.93
C THR A 225 2.86 12.86 8.99
N ARG A 226 2.30 13.44 10.06
CA ARG A 226 3.07 13.88 11.21
C ARG A 226 3.23 12.74 12.19
N ALA A 227 4.47 12.35 12.47
CA ALA A 227 4.82 11.29 13.41
C ALA A 227 5.60 11.80 14.63
N LEU A 228 5.34 11.20 15.79
CA LEU A 228 6.17 11.29 16.99
C LEU A 228 7.01 10.02 17.06
N VAL A 229 8.31 10.16 17.20
CA VAL A 229 9.27 9.06 17.28
C VAL A 229 9.97 9.10 18.64
N ARG A 230 10.07 7.95 19.29
CA ARG A 230 10.83 7.74 20.51
C ARG A 230 12.07 6.91 20.19
N GLY A 231 13.24 7.40 20.58
CA GLY A 231 14.54 6.80 20.23
C GLY A 231 14.98 7.10 18.79
N PRO A 232 15.89 6.26 18.22
CA PRO A 232 16.30 6.36 16.83
C PRO A 232 15.10 6.20 15.89
N TRP A 233 14.97 7.11 14.91
CA TRP A 233 14.02 6.93 13.82
C TRP A 233 14.48 5.78 12.92
N ARG A 234 13.55 4.88 12.59
CA ARG A 234 13.84 3.60 11.92
C ARG A 234 13.52 3.59 10.41
N GLY A 235 13.40 4.77 9.80
CA GLY A 235 12.97 4.95 8.41
C GLY A 235 11.48 5.23 8.27
N SER A 236 11.02 5.52 7.05
CA SER A 236 9.62 5.92 6.78
C SER A 236 8.62 4.82 7.10
N ASP A 237 9.00 3.55 6.96
CA ASP A 237 8.18 2.38 7.36
C ASP A 237 8.42 1.96 8.83
N GLY A 238 9.23 2.74 9.55
CA GLY A 238 9.57 2.46 10.94
C GLY A 238 8.40 2.68 11.89
N ALA A 239 8.36 1.93 12.98
CA ALA A 239 7.35 2.13 14.03
C ALA A 239 7.46 3.52 14.65
N VAL A 240 6.32 4.18 14.82
CA VAL A 240 6.20 5.49 15.46
C VAL A 240 5.38 5.41 16.73
N GLU A 241 5.51 6.40 17.60
CA GLU A 241 4.85 6.49 18.91
C GLU A 241 3.42 7.04 18.74
N ALA A 242 3.24 8.02 17.84
CA ALA A 242 1.94 8.52 17.40
C ALA A 242 2.02 9.08 15.98
N GLU A 243 0.91 9.06 15.25
CA GLU A 243 0.81 9.66 13.91
C GLU A 243 -0.53 10.38 13.71
N LYS A 244 -0.55 11.35 12.79
CA LYS A 244 -1.77 12.00 12.30
C LYS A 244 -1.56 12.76 10.99
N ASP A 245 -2.64 13.09 10.30
CA ASP A 245 -2.62 14.20 9.34
C ASP A 245 -2.45 15.54 10.10
N PRO A 246 -1.39 16.33 9.84
CA PRO A 246 -1.18 17.63 10.47
C PRO A 246 -2.27 18.67 10.14
N ASN A 247 -3.02 18.49 9.06
CA ASN A 247 -4.12 19.34 8.64
C ASN A 247 -5.46 18.97 9.31
N GLU A 248 -5.52 17.83 10.00
CA GLU A 248 -6.72 17.38 10.70
C GLU A 248 -6.64 17.54 12.24
N PRO A 249 -7.80 17.75 12.91
CA PRO A 249 -7.88 17.69 14.37
C PRO A 249 -7.55 16.29 14.90
N LEU A 250 -6.82 16.21 16.01
CA LEU A 250 -6.48 14.94 16.65
C LEU A 250 -7.74 14.17 17.08
N GLY A 251 -7.78 12.87 16.76
CA GLY A 251 -8.87 11.98 17.12
C GLY A 251 -10.11 12.11 16.24
N LEU A 252 -10.02 12.79 15.08
CA LEU A 252 -11.05 12.69 14.04
C LEU A 252 -11.02 11.31 13.38
N ALA A 253 -9.82 10.83 13.07
CA ALA A 253 -9.50 9.48 12.63
C ALA A 253 -8.58 8.77 13.64
N LEU A 254 -8.47 7.45 13.50
CA LEU A 254 -7.52 6.60 14.24
C LEU A 254 -6.52 6.09 13.21
N ASP A 255 -5.47 6.89 13.01
CA ASP A 255 -4.53 6.73 11.89
C ASP A 255 -3.63 5.49 12.04
N SER A 256 -3.39 5.03 13.28
CA SER A 256 -2.64 3.81 13.54
C SER A 256 -3.53 2.60 13.87
N TRP A 257 -3.10 1.41 13.44
CA TRP A 257 -3.75 0.13 13.77
C TRP A 257 -3.89 -0.08 15.29
N ARG A 258 -2.87 0.32 16.06
CA ARG A 258 -2.88 0.17 17.53
C ARG A 258 -3.97 1.04 18.17
N ASP A 259 -4.11 2.29 17.75
CA ASP A 259 -5.07 3.22 18.34
C ASP A 259 -6.51 2.80 18.05
N ALA A 260 -6.74 2.35 16.82
CA ALA A 260 -8.01 1.79 16.44
C ALA A 260 -8.35 0.53 17.24
N THR A 261 -7.37 -0.36 17.42
CA THR A 261 -7.52 -1.56 18.25
C THR A 261 -7.81 -1.21 19.71
N TYR A 262 -7.13 -0.24 20.29
CA TYR A 262 -7.38 0.21 21.66
C TYR A 262 -8.78 0.76 21.87
N VAL A 263 -9.23 1.68 21.01
CA VAL A 263 -10.60 2.21 21.16
C VAL A 263 -11.61 1.09 20.94
N ALA A 264 -11.39 0.22 19.97
CA ALA A 264 -12.32 -0.85 19.67
C ALA A 264 -12.43 -1.89 20.80
N VAL A 265 -11.31 -2.31 21.42
CA VAL A 265 -11.36 -3.15 22.63
C VAL A 265 -12.08 -2.44 23.77
N ALA A 266 -11.76 -1.17 24.02
CA ALA A 266 -12.41 -0.39 25.07
C ALA A 266 -13.94 -0.34 24.87
N MET A 267 -14.39 -0.15 23.62
CA MET A 267 -15.80 -0.13 23.25
C MET A 267 -16.44 -1.53 23.19
N ALA A 268 -15.65 -2.59 23.12
CA ALA A 268 -16.12 -3.98 23.22
C ALA A 268 -16.35 -4.46 24.67
N SER A 269 -16.20 -3.57 25.66
CA SER A 269 -16.47 -3.87 27.07
C SER A 269 -17.85 -4.55 27.30
N PRO A 270 -17.91 -5.68 28.03
CA PRO A 270 -19.11 -6.51 28.19
C PRO A 270 -20.29 -5.91 28.96
N GLY A 271 -20.11 -4.76 29.60
CA GLY A 271 -21.23 -4.11 30.28
C GLY A 271 -22.25 -3.53 29.29
N ASP A 272 -23.54 -3.75 29.57
CA ASP A 272 -24.71 -3.20 28.82
C ASP A 272 -24.83 -1.65 28.87
N GLY A 273 -23.85 -0.96 29.45
CA GLY A 273 -23.83 0.49 29.61
C GLY A 273 -22.73 1.17 28.79
N PRO A 274 -22.78 2.51 28.64
CA PRO A 274 -21.70 3.25 27.99
C PRO A 274 -20.39 3.06 28.77
N VAL A 275 -19.27 3.04 28.06
CA VAL A 275 -17.95 3.19 28.69
C VAL A 275 -17.91 4.57 29.33
N ARG A 276 -17.65 4.65 30.64
CA ARG A 276 -17.69 5.91 31.39
C ARG A 276 -16.30 6.38 31.78
N ARG A 277 -15.35 5.45 31.92
CA ARG A 277 -14.00 5.77 32.36
C ARG A 277 -12.96 4.84 31.75
N VAL A 278 -12.00 5.43 31.07
CA VAL A 278 -10.87 4.74 30.44
C VAL A 278 -9.57 5.25 31.03
N LEU A 279 -8.64 4.33 31.26
CA LEU A 279 -7.25 4.64 31.59
C LEU A 279 -6.39 4.32 30.35
N ALA A 280 -5.72 5.32 29.80
CA ALA A 280 -4.74 5.15 28.74
C ALA A 280 -3.32 5.21 29.33
N LEU A 281 -2.50 4.22 29.00
CA LEU A 281 -1.10 4.10 29.40
C LEU A 281 -0.22 4.60 28.25
N GLY A 282 0.55 5.65 28.51
CA GLY A 282 1.27 6.39 27.49
C GLY A 282 0.39 7.45 26.82
N CYS A 283 0.98 8.60 26.52
CA CYS A 283 0.33 9.63 25.71
C CYS A 283 0.32 9.24 24.22
N ALA A 284 1.28 8.45 23.78
CA ALA A 284 1.31 7.95 22.42
C ALA A 284 0.43 6.71 22.30
N GLY A 285 -0.39 6.72 21.26
CA GLY A 285 -1.63 5.97 21.14
C GLY A 285 -2.73 6.31 22.14
N GLY A 286 -2.41 6.65 23.40
CA GLY A 286 -3.39 7.10 24.38
C GLY A 286 -4.04 8.46 24.07
N ALA A 287 -3.32 9.41 23.45
CA ALA A 287 -3.85 10.74 23.14
C ALA A 287 -4.77 10.74 21.91
N ALA A 288 -4.47 9.93 20.89
CA ALA A 288 -5.36 9.71 19.76
C ALA A 288 -6.63 8.99 20.23
N VAL A 289 -6.49 7.90 21.00
CA VAL A 289 -7.58 7.19 21.68
C VAL A 289 -8.41 8.15 22.55
N ALA A 290 -7.77 8.97 23.38
CA ALA A 290 -8.45 9.91 24.29
C ALA A 290 -9.23 10.99 23.53
N SER A 291 -8.61 11.56 22.50
CA SER A 291 -9.21 12.61 21.67
C SER A 291 -10.38 12.04 20.86
N PHE A 292 -10.22 10.84 20.33
CA PHE A 292 -11.28 10.11 19.63
C PHE A 292 -12.46 9.81 20.57
N MET A 293 -12.20 9.24 21.76
CA MET A 293 -13.24 8.95 22.74
C MET A 293 -13.96 10.23 23.19
N ARG A 294 -13.25 11.35 23.34
CA ARG A 294 -13.87 12.65 23.65
C ARG A 294 -14.81 13.11 22.52
N THR A 295 -14.43 12.90 21.27
CA THR A 295 -15.21 13.31 20.09
C THR A 295 -16.45 12.46 19.89
N TYR A 296 -16.30 11.13 19.95
CA TYR A 296 -17.36 10.18 19.56
C TYR A 296 -18.03 9.46 20.75
N SER A 297 -17.52 9.62 21.96
CA SER A 297 -18.12 9.10 23.20
C SER A 297 -18.00 10.14 24.33
N PRO A 298 -18.66 11.31 24.22
CA PRO A 298 -18.43 12.48 25.07
C PRO A 298 -18.77 12.28 26.56
N GLU A 299 -19.42 11.17 26.90
CA GLU A 299 -19.72 10.76 28.28
C GLU A 299 -18.54 10.03 28.95
N THR A 300 -17.58 9.57 28.14
CA THR A 300 -16.34 8.91 28.57
C THR A 300 -15.40 9.93 29.19
N ARG A 301 -14.74 9.52 30.28
CA ARG A 301 -13.67 10.26 30.93
C ARG A 301 -12.39 9.50 30.71
N VAL A 302 -11.35 10.19 30.27
CA VAL A 302 -10.09 9.53 29.92
C VAL A 302 -9.01 10.06 30.84
N ASP A 303 -8.44 9.15 31.62
CA ASP A 303 -7.24 9.41 32.38
C ASP A 303 -6.06 8.86 31.58
N VAL A 304 -5.02 9.67 31.39
CA VAL A 304 -3.81 9.30 30.65
C VAL A 304 -2.64 9.40 31.60
N VAL A 305 -1.81 8.35 31.66
CA VAL A 305 -0.58 8.35 32.45
C VAL A 305 0.59 8.27 31.50
N GLU A 306 1.43 9.31 31.52
CA GLU A 306 2.63 9.41 30.70
C GLU A 306 3.80 9.76 31.61
N GLN A 307 4.81 8.89 31.69
CA GLN A 307 5.96 9.16 32.55
C GLN A 307 6.76 10.37 32.07
N ASP A 308 6.86 10.53 30.76
CA ASP A 308 7.66 11.57 30.13
C ASP A 308 6.82 12.82 29.83
N GLY A 309 6.85 13.80 30.72
CA GLY A 309 6.11 15.05 30.55
C GLY A 309 6.40 15.80 29.24
N THR A 310 7.56 15.59 28.61
CA THR A 310 7.86 16.19 27.30
C THR A 310 7.06 15.55 26.18
N VAL A 311 6.72 14.25 26.26
CA VAL A 311 5.79 13.62 25.31
C VAL A 311 4.46 14.37 25.34
N VAL A 312 3.96 14.69 26.54
CA VAL A 312 2.73 15.48 26.71
C VAL A 312 2.89 16.89 26.13
N ASP A 313 4.04 17.54 26.32
CA ASP A 313 4.33 18.85 25.72
C ASP A 313 4.27 18.80 24.18
N LEU A 314 4.89 17.78 23.57
CA LEU A 314 4.90 17.60 22.11
C LEU A 314 3.51 17.27 21.57
N MET A 315 2.75 16.41 22.25
CA MET A 315 1.37 16.07 21.85
C MET A 315 0.44 17.29 21.90
N VAL A 316 0.58 18.14 22.93
CA VAL A 316 -0.19 19.40 23.00
C VAL A 316 0.25 20.35 21.88
N LYS A 317 1.56 20.49 21.66
CA LYS A 317 2.12 21.50 20.75
C LYS A 317 1.93 21.16 19.26
N TYR A 318 2.14 19.90 18.87
CA TYR A 318 2.23 19.50 17.46
C TYR A 318 1.08 18.61 16.98
N PHE A 319 0.45 17.90 17.89
CA PHE A 319 -0.66 17.00 17.57
C PHE A 319 -2.01 17.66 17.88
N GLY A 320 -2.04 18.62 18.82
CA GLY A 320 -3.26 19.35 19.18
C GLY A 320 -4.05 18.69 20.30
N LEU A 321 -3.38 17.92 21.18
CA LEU A 321 -4.02 17.32 22.35
C LEU A 321 -4.57 18.40 23.29
N GLU A 322 -5.87 18.38 23.52
CA GLU A 322 -6.53 19.22 24.51
C GLU A 322 -6.78 18.43 25.79
N CYS A 323 -6.05 18.75 26.87
CA CYS A 323 -6.14 18.03 28.14
C CYS A 323 -5.98 18.92 29.38
N THR A 324 -6.52 18.47 30.51
CA THR A 324 -6.23 19.00 31.85
C THR A 324 -4.99 18.29 32.40
N ARG A 325 -3.92 19.04 32.71
CA ARG A 325 -2.75 18.48 33.40
C ARG A 325 -3.03 18.36 34.89
N CYS A 326 -2.90 17.14 35.41
CA CYS A 326 -3.11 16.87 36.83
C CYS A 326 -1.80 16.96 37.60
N ASP A 327 -1.86 17.61 38.76
CA ASP A 327 -0.76 17.63 39.71
C ASP A 327 -0.94 16.53 40.76
N LYS A 328 0.09 16.32 41.59
CA LYS A 328 0.11 15.30 42.64
C LYS A 328 -0.96 15.46 43.73
N LYS A 329 -1.72 16.56 43.74
CA LYS A 329 -2.78 16.84 44.73
C LYS A 329 -4.15 16.39 44.24
N VAL A 330 -4.32 16.16 42.94
CA VAL A 330 -5.56 15.64 42.36
C VAL A 330 -5.60 14.13 42.56
N HIS A 331 -6.61 13.63 43.27
CA HIS A 331 -6.77 12.19 43.46
C HIS A 331 -7.37 11.56 42.22
N ALA A 332 -6.74 10.51 41.69
CA ALA A 332 -7.27 9.78 40.55
C ALA A 332 -8.55 8.98 40.91
N SER A 333 -9.02 8.94 42.16
CA SER A 333 -10.36 8.45 42.47
C SER A 333 -11.46 9.42 42.04
N ASP A 334 -11.18 10.72 41.99
CA ASP A 334 -12.13 11.72 41.52
C ASP A 334 -12.36 11.51 40.03
N ALA A 335 -13.59 11.24 39.62
CA ALA A 335 -13.87 10.83 38.24
C ALA A 335 -13.58 11.92 37.21
N GLY A 336 -13.51 13.19 37.60
CA GLY A 336 -13.39 14.33 36.68
C GLY A 336 -14.72 14.69 36.01
N ALA A 337 -14.69 15.72 35.16
CA ALA A 337 -15.84 16.13 34.35
C ALA A 337 -16.08 15.14 33.18
N ARG A 338 -17.30 15.12 32.63
CA ARG A 338 -17.63 14.31 31.45
C ARG A 338 -16.87 14.84 30.23
N GLY A 339 -16.33 13.93 29.41
CA GLY A 339 -15.54 14.28 28.22
C GLY A 339 -14.19 14.91 28.55
N GLU A 340 -13.79 14.92 29.82
CA GLU A 340 -12.49 15.45 30.24
C GLU A 340 -11.39 14.43 29.96
N ILE A 341 -10.30 14.91 29.35
CA ILE A 341 -9.04 14.19 29.21
C ILE A 341 -8.10 14.76 30.26
N ARG A 342 -7.68 13.91 31.21
CA ARG A 342 -6.76 14.27 32.28
C ARG A 342 -5.43 13.56 32.09
N VAL A 343 -4.32 14.28 32.17
CA VAL A 343 -2.99 13.72 31.96
C VAL A 343 -2.16 13.84 33.23
N TRP A 344 -1.60 12.74 33.69
CA TRP A 344 -0.64 12.67 34.79
C TRP A 344 0.75 12.41 34.21
N SER A 345 1.65 13.38 34.44
CA SER A 345 3.05 13.27 34.06
C SER A 345 3.89 12.70 35.20
N GLU A 346 3.76 11.40 35.48
CA GLU A 346 4.47 10.72 36.57
C GLU A 346 4.68 9.22 36.30
N ASP A 347 5.52 8.59 37.12
CA ASP A 347 5.75 7.15 37.09
C ASP A 347 4.43 6.36 37.28
N PHE A 348 4.30 5.24 36.57
CA PHE A 348 3.05 4.48 36.60
C PHE A 348 2.75 3.90 37.98
N LEU A 349 3.76 3.44 38.74
CA LEU A 349 3.56 2.92 40.10
C LEU A 349 3.10 4.03 41.06
N ASP A 350 3.66 5.25 40.92
CA ASP A 350 3.20 6.42 41.67
C ASP A 350 1.74 6.74 41.36
N PHE A 351 1.34 6.66 40.09
CA PHE A 351 -0.06 6.85 39.68
C PHE A 351 -0.97 5.75 40.28
N LEU A 352 -0.56 4.49 40.26
CA LEU A 352 -1.34 3.37 40.80
C LEU A 352 -1.70 3.58 42.28
N GLU A 353 -0.79 4.15 43.07
CA GLU A 353 -1.09 4.51 44.48
C GLU A 353 -2.18 5.57 44.58
N ARG A 354 -2.15 6.59 43.71
CA ARG A 354 -3.18 7.65 43.67
C ARG A 354 -4.52 7.17 43.14
N ALA A 355 -4.49 6.22 42.21
CA ALA A 355 -5.65 5.57 41.64
C ALA A 355 -6.24 4.50 42.55
N SER A 356 -5.68 4.26 43.74
CA SER A 356 -6.23 3.32 44.72
C SER A 356 -7.71 3.65 45.03
N GLY A 357 -8.61 2.73 44.66
CA GLY A 357 -10.06 2.90 44.81
C GLY A 357 -10.79 3.46 43.59
N ALA A 358 -10.05 3.88 42.55
CA ALA A 358 -10.62 4.15 41.24
C ALA A 358 -11.01 2.84 40.55
N LYS A 359 -11.95 2.95 39.62
CA LYS A 359 -12.42 1.85 38.79
C LYS A 359 -12.59 2.30 37.35
N TYR A 360 -12.03 1.52 36.43
CA TYR A 360 -12.01 1.77 35.00
C TYR A 360 -12.75 0.68 34.24
N ASP A 361 -13.47 1.10 33.21
CA ASP A 361 -14.17 0.20 32.29
C ASP A 361 -13.22 -0.38 31.25
N ALA A 362 -12.17 0.37 30.88
CA ALA A 362 -11.11 -0.10 30.01
C ALA A 362 -9.75 0.46 30.44
N ILE A 363 -8.71 -0.34 30.29
CA ILE A 363 -7.30 0.06 30.41
C ILE A 363 -6.60 -0.29 29.10
N VAL A 364 -6.04 0.71 28.42
CA VAL A 364 -5.48 0.57 27.07
C VAL A 364 -4.13 1.28 26.93
N GLY A 365 -3.33 0.94 25.92
CA GLY A 365 -2.07 1.62 25.62
C GLY A 365 -0.83 0.75 25.83
N SER A 366 0.32 1.38 26.08
CA SER A 366 1.61 0.67 26.17
C SER A 366 1.89 0.15 27.58
N TRP A 367 2.42 -1.07 27.67
CA TRP A 367 2.83 -1.67 28.94
C TRP A 367 3.91 -0.80 29.63
N PRO A 368 3.73 -0.44 30.91
CA PRO A 368 4.70 0.35 31.64
C PRO A 368 5.91 -0.50 32.04
N GLN A 369 7.09 0.11 32.10
CA GLN A 369 8.29 -0.58 32.59
C GLN A 369 8.23 -0.82 34.11
N GLY A 370 8.68 -1.98 34.59
CA GLY A 370 8.85 -2.25 36.02
C GLY A 370 8.71 -3.73 36.42
N ASP A 371 8.35 -3.96 37.69
CA ASP A 371 8.08 -5.30 38.22
C ASP A 371 6.72 -5.80 37.69
N ASP A 372 6.79 -6.68 36.69
CA ASP A 372 5.64 -7.18 35.95
C ASP A 372 4.55 -7.77 36.86
N GLU A 373 4.93 -8.60 37.84
CA GLU A 373 3.98 -9.24 38.76
C GLU A 373 3.25 -8.19 39.61
N THR A 374 4.00 -7.23 40.15
CA THR A 374 3.44 -6.12 40.94
C THR A 374 2.50 -5.25 40.11
N ILE A 375 2.91 -4.91 38.88
CA ILE A 375 2.12 -4.08 37.96
C ILE A 375 0.82 -4.79 37.60
N VAL A 376 0.87 -6.05 37.16
CA VAL A 376 -0.33 -6.83 36.79
C VAL A 376 -1.32 -6.90 37.96
N LEU A 377 -0.84 -7.24 39.16
CA LEU A 377 -1.69 -7.33 40.35
C LEU A 377 -2.39 -5.99 40.63
N ARG A 378 -1.70 -4.86 40.45
CA ARG A 378 -2.25 -3.53 40.67
C ARG A 378 -3.20 -3.09 39.56
N VAL A 379 -2.88 -3.34 38.30
CA VAL A 379 -3.75 -3.07 37.14
C VAL A 379 -5.08 -3.82 37.29
N ARG A 380 -5.04 -5.09 37.71
CA ARG A 380 -6.24 -5.88 38.05
C ARG A 380 -7.08 -5.27 39.18
N THR A 381 -6.50 -4.49 40.09
CA THR A 381 -7.30 -3.78 41.11
C THR A 381 -8.01 -2.55 40.56
N LEU A 382 -7.56 -1.98 39.45
CA LEU A 382 -8.15 -0.78 38.84
C LEU A 382 -9.26 -1.10 37.85
N ILE A 383 -9.25 -2.29 37.25
CA ILE A 383 -10.29 -2.71 36.32
C ILE A 383 -11.60 -3.03 37.04
N ASN A 384 -12.73 -2.74 36.40
CA ASN A 384 -14.04 -3.20 36.85
C ASN A 384 -14.12 -4.72 36.72
N ALA A 385 -14.21 -5.42 37.86
CA ALA A 385 -14.11 -6.88 37.89
C ALA A 385 -15.20 -7.57 37.07
N ASP A 386 -16.39 -6.96 36.94
CA ASP A 386 -17.55 -7.57 36.27
C ASP A 386 -17.69 -7.19 34.79
N THR A 387 -17.01 -6.13 34.32
CA THR A 387 -17.27 -5.56 32.98
C THR A 387 -16.02 -4.98 32.30
N GLY A 388 -14.86 -5.01 32.96
CA GLY A 388 -13.69 -4.30 32.50
C GLY A 388 -12.90 -5.04 31.43
N VAL A 389 -12.19 -4.28 30.60
CA VAL A 389 -11.31 -4.81 29.56
C VAL A 389 -9.90 -4.22 29.64
N LEU A 390 -8.92 -5.03 29.28
CA LEU A 390 -7.51 -4.65 29.16
C LEU A 390 -7.06 -4.85 27.72
N ALA A 391 -6.29 -3.91 27.17
CA ALA A 391 -5.63 -4.05 25.86
C ALA A 391 -4.28 -3.33 25.86
N LEU A 392 -3.18 -4.08 26.00
CA LEU A 392 -1.85 -3.49 26.20
C LEU A 392 -0.81 -4.03 25.21
N SER A 393 -0.06 -3.15 24.53
CA SER A 393 1.11 -3.53 23.72
C SER A 393 2.40 -3.56 24.53
N GLY A 394 3.46 -4.15 23.98
CA GLY A 394 4.80 -4.11 24.60
C GLY A 394 4.94 -4.95 25.88
N MET A 395 3.98 -5.83 26.15
CA MET A 395 4.09 -6.80 27.23
C MET A 395 5.18 -7.83 26.90
N ASN A 396 5.94 -8.26 27.91
CA ASN A 396 6.89 -9.36 27.75
C ASN A 396 6.26 -10.69 28.22
N GLY A 397 6.97 -11.80 28.03
CA GLY A 397 6.50 -13.13 28.45
C GLY A 397 6.21 -13.25 29.95
N SER A 398 7.01 -12.63 30.83
CA SER A 398 6.79 -12.66 32.30
C SER A 398 5.54 -11.87 32.73
N ALA A 399 5.27 -10.74 32.08
CA ALA A 399 4.07 -9.95 32.30
C ALA A 399 2.81 -10.69 31.85
N LEU A 400 2.90 -11.41 30.73
CA LEU A 400 1.82 -12.28 30.24
C LEU A 400 1.56 -13.45 31.21
N GLU A 401 2.61 -14.10 31.70
CA GLU A 401 2.50 -15.16 32.72
C GLU A 401 1.82 -14.67 34.00
N ALA A 402 2.14 -13.45 34.44
CA ALA A 402 1.53 -12.84 35.61
C ALA A 402 0.04 -12.48 35.39
N LEU A 403 -0.38 -12.16 34.16
CA LEU A 403 -1.79 -12.00 33.78
C LEU A 403 -2.55 -13.33 33.84
N GLY A 404 -1.88 -14.43 33.51
CA GLY A 404 -2.42 -15.79 33.54
C GLY A 404 -2.91 -16.28 32.17
N ASP A 405 -3.42 -17.52 32.14
CA ASP A 405 -3.68 -18.29 30.91
C ASP A 405 -4.80 -17.75 30.00
N ASN A 406 -5.51 -16.70 30.42
CA ASN A 406 -6.69 -16.15 29.73
C ASN A 406 -6.37 -14.96 28.81
N ALA A 407 -5.09 -14.61 28.69
CA ALA A 407 -4.65 -13.53 27.83
C ALA A 407 -4.73 -13.92 26.36
N HIS A 408 -5.29 -13.03 25.55
CA HIS A 408 -5.48 -13.19 24.11
C HIS A 408 -4.58 -12.23 23.36
N LEU A 409 -3.97 -12.65 22.25
CA LEU A 409 -3.08 -11.78 21.48
C LEU A 409 -3.81 -11.22 20.26
N LEU A 410 -3.77 -9.91 20.06
CA LEU A 410 -4.20 -9.25 18.83
C LEU A 410 -2.96 -8.89 18.02
N ARG A 411 -2.92 -9.32 16.76
CA ARG A 411 -1.77 -9.14 15.88
C ARG A 411 -2.12 -8.23 14.70
N ASP A 412 -1.20 -7.30 14.42
CA ASP A 412 -1.19 -6.45 13.24
C ASP A 412 -1.04 -7.34 11.99
N PRO A 413 -1.89 -7.23 10.96
CA PRO A 413 -1.78 -8.00 9.72
C PRO A 413 -0.38 -7.92 9.08
N ALA A 414 0.29 -6.77 9.20
CA ALA A 414 1.65 -6.56 8.67
C ALA A 414 2.71 -7.42 9.40
N ASP A 415 2.43 -7.84 10.64
CA ASP A 415 3.33 -8.65 11.46
C ASP A 415 2.99 -10.15 11.42
N VAL A 416 2.03 -10.60 10.61
CA VAL A 416 1.67 -12.02 10.47
C VAL A 416 2.68 -12.75 9.59
N THR A 417 3.27 -13.84 10.10
CA THR A 417 4.22 -14.68 9.35
C THR A 417 3.58 -16.01 8.94
N PHE A 418 4.18 -16.67 7.96
CA PHE A 418 3.76 -18.01 7.53
C PHE A 418 3.75 -19.04 8.68
N GLU A 419 4.65 -18.89 9.67
CA GLU A 419 4.68 -19.77 10.84
C GLU A 419 3.49 -19.55 11.78
N ASP A 420 2.80 -18.40 11.70
CA ASP A 420 1.62 -18.11 12.51
C ASP A 420 0.36 -18.80 11.95
N VAL A 421 0.32 -19.06 10.65
CA VAL A 421 -0.88 -19.54 9.95
C VAL A 421 -0.86 -21.06 9.69
N GLU A 422 0.30 -21.71 9.62
CA GLU A 422 0.43 -23.16 9.40
C GLU A 422 1.05 -23.94 10.57
N SER A 423 0.50 -25.12 10.90
CA SER A 423 1.17 -26.10 11.76
C SER A 423 2.23 -26.87 10.95
N ARG A 424 3.51 -26.49 11.05
CA ARG A 424 4.60 -27.32 10.52
C ARG A 424 4.73 -28.65 11.30
N PRO A 425 4.74 -29.82 10.64
CA PRO A 425 4.76 -31.12 11.32
C PRO A 425 6.07 -31.46 12.07
N GLU A 426 7.16 -30.70 11.87
CA GLU A 426 8.50 -31.08 12.39
C GLU A 426 9.12 -30.14 13.44
N LYS A 427 8.51 -29.01 13.79
CA LYS A 427 9.00 -28.14 14.88
C LYS A 427 8.03 -28.18 16.05
N ARG A 428 8.58 -28.49 17.25
CA ARG A 428 7.96 -28.55 18.59
C ARG A 428 6.51 -28.05 18.66
N THR A 429 5.63 -28.88 19.21
CA THR A 429 4.32 -28.47 19.75
C THR A 429 4.47 -27.17 20.54
N ARG A 430 3.90 -26.07 20.04
CA ARG A 430 3.76 -24.79 20.72
C ARG A 430 2.91 -25.01 21.97
N THR A 431 3.44 -24.70 23.15
CA THR A 431 2.84 -25.09 24.44
C THR A 431 2.28 -23.95 25.28
N SER A 432 2.54 -22.67 24.97
CA SER A 432 1.97 -21.50 25.69
C SER A 432 2.04 -20.20 24.88
N ALA A 433 1.10 -19.27 25.10
CA ALA A 433 1.10 -17.93 24.50
C ALA A 433 2.31 -17.07 24.92
N THR A 434 2.98 -17.44 26.01
CA THR A 434 4.09 -16.68 26.61
C THR A 434 5.39 -16.74 25.83
N SER A 435 5.58 -17.77 25.00
CA SER A 435 6.72 -17.84 24.06
C SER A 435 6.49 -17.08 22.76
N ASP A 436 5.26 -16.62 22.51
CA ASP A 436 4.80 -16.20 21.18
C ASP A 436 4.47 -14.69 21.10
N VAL A 437 4.47 -13.98 22.23
CA VAL A 437 4.27 -12.52 22.30
C VAL A 437 5.38 -11.76 21.58
N ARG A 438 4.97 -10.91 20.63
CA ARG A 438 5.83 -9.96 19.93
C ARG A 438 5.66 -8.55 20.48
N GLU A 439 6.65 -7.70 20.24
CA GLU A 439 6.67 -6.32 20.72
C GLU A 439 5.43 -5.50 20.30
N ARG A 440 4.93 -5.74 19.08
CA ARG A 440 3.75 -5.06 18.50
C ARG A 440 2.42 -5.75 18.79
N ASP A 441 2.42 -6.96 19.36
CA ASP A 441 1.18 -7.65 19.71
C ASP A 441 0.45 -6.88 20.83
N ILE A 442 -0.88 -6.74 20.72
CA ILE A 442 -1.72 -6.18 21.78
C ILE A 442 -2.29 -7.34 22.58
N VAL A 443 -1.95 -7.39 23.87
CA VAL A 443 -2.47 -8.37 24.82
C VAL A 443 -3.82 -7.91 25.35
N CYS A 444 -4.86 -8.73 25.16
CA CYS A 444 -6.21 -8.46 25.60
C CYS A 444 -6.71 -9.45 26.66
N THR A 445 -7.40 -8.92 27.68
CA THR A 445 -8.16 -9.74 28.65
C THR A 445 -9.50 -9.09 28.95
N TRP A 446 -10.57 -9.89 28.84
CA TRP A 446 -11.95 -9.47 29.07
C TRP A 446 -12.57 -10.34 30.15
N PHE A 447 -13.44 -9.78 30.98
CA PHE A 447 -14.25 -10.57 31.91
C PHE A 447 -15.67 -10.72 31.38
N ASP A 448 -16.13 -11.96 31.14
CA ASP A 448 -17.53 -12.22 30.78
C ASP A 448 -18.35 -12.53 32.06
N PRO A 449 -19.19 -11.58 32.54
CA PRO A 449 -19.98 -11.79 33.76
C PRO A 449 -21.04 -12.88 33.61
N SER A 450 -21.43 -13.24 32.39
CA SER A 450 -22.41 -14.31 32.14
C SER A 450 -21.81 -15.71 32.29
N LYS A 451 -20.49 -15.84 32.05
CA LYS A 451 -19.74 -17.10 32.14
C LYS A 451 -18.85 -17.18 33.37
N ASN A 452 -18.60 -16.05 34.04
CA ASN A 452 -17.71 -15.93 35.19
C ASN A 452 -16.28 -16.45 34.88
N VAL A 453 -15.83 -16.18 33.66
CA VAL A 453 -14.54 -16.60 33.10
C VAL A 453 -13.93 -15.39 32.37
N GLU A 454 -12.61 -15.24 32.46
CA GLU A 454 -11.87 -14.31 31.61
C GLU A 454 -11.65 -14.97 30.25
N SER A 455 -12.28 -14.46 29.19
CA SER A 455 -12.07 -14.99 27.83
C SER A 455 -12.40 -13.94 26.77
N PHE A 456 -11.51 -13.80 25.79
CA PHE A 456 -11.73 -12.92 24.62
C PHE A 456 -12.77 -13.56 23.69
N HIS A 457 -13.76 -12.76 23.26
CA HIS A 457 -14.89 -13.20 22.44
C HIS A 457 -15.00 -12.33 21.19
N PRO A 458 -14.19 -12.59 20.14
CA PRO A 458 -14.13 -11.76 18.94
C PRO A 458 -15.53 -11.62 18.28
N GLU A 459 -16.36 -12.64 18.35
CA GLU A 459 -17.70 -12.67 17.76
C GLU A 459 -18.65 -11.55 18.25
N HIS A 460 -18.42 -11.00 19.45
CA HIS A 460 -19.25 -9.96 20.04
C HIS A 460 -18.71 -8.54 19.85
N TRP A 461 -17.50 -8.40 19.29
CA TRP A 461 -16.78 -7.14 19.18
C TRP A 461 -17.58 -6.04 18.45
N HIS A 462 -17.99 -6.31 17.20
CA HIS A 462 -18.67 -5.31 16.36
C HIS A 462 -20.04 -4.93 16.90
N ALA A 463 -20.76 -5.90 17.47
CA ALA A 463 -22.08 -5.66 18.04
C ALA A 463 -22.00 -4.67 19.20
N ARG A 464 -21.03 -4.85 20.11
CA ARG A 464 -20.82 -3.97 21.26
C ARG A 464 -20.28 -2.60 20.85
N LEU A 465 -19.36 -2.55 19.90
CA LEU A 465 -18.85 -1.29 19.35
C LEU A 465 -19.99 -0.45 18.75
N ARG A 466 -20.86 -1.07 17.92
CA ARG A 466 -22.05 -0.41 17.36
C ARG A 466 -23.05 0.03 18.44
N GLU A 467 -23.25 -0.77 19.47
CA GLU A 467 -24.15 -0.41 20.57
C GLU A 467 -23.68 0.86 21.30
N LYS A 468 -22.36 1.00 21.53
CA LYS A 468 -21.81 2.11 22.30
C LYS A 468 -21.57 3.38 21.47
N LEU A 469 -21.20 3.25 20.21
CA LEU A 469 -20.86 4.38 19.32
C LEU A 469 -21.98 4.76 18.35
N GLY A 470 -23.00 3.92 18.18
CA GLY A 470 -24.10 4.19 17.26
C GLY A 470 -23.61 4.36 15.81
N ALA A 471 -23.99 5.47 15.18
CA ALA A 471 -23.63 5.77 13.78
C ALA A 471 -22.12 6.01 13.60
N ASP A 472 -21.41 6.47 14.63
CA ASP A 472 -19.97 6.71 14.57
C ASP A 472 -19.16 5.40 14.57
N ALA A 473 -19.81 4.25 14.78
CA ALA A 473 -19.20 2.95 14.56
C ALA A 473 -18.71 2.75 13.11
N ALA A 474 -19.28 3.44 12.13
CA ALA A 474 -18.80 3.43 10.74
C ALA A 474 -17.44 4.16 10.58
N ARG A 475 -17.01 4.93 11.59
CA ARG A 475 -15.67 5.55 11.60
C ARG A 475 -14.59 4.64 12.16
N PHE A 476 -14.96 3.43 12.59
CA PHE A 476 -13.99 2.39 12.95
C PHE A 476 -13.63 1.62 11.71
N PRO A 477 -12.41 1.79 11.22
CA PRO A 477 -12.07 1.19 9.95
C PRO A 477 -11.39 -0.16 10.20
N TYR A 478 -11.78 -0.95 11.20
CA TYR A 478 -11.16 -2.26 11.44
C TYR A 478 -12.20 -3.32 11.79
N ARG A 479 -12.01 -4.51 11.22
CA ARG A 479 -12.80 -5.73 11.42
C ARG A 479 -11.92 -6.91 11.84
N ILE A 480 -12.54 -7.98 12.33
CA ILE A 480 -11.84 -9.23 12.62
C ILE A 480 -11.62 -9.96 11.31
N ALA A 481 -10.35 -10.18 10.96
CA ALA A 481 -9.93 -10.80 9.71
C ALA A 481 -9.74 -12.30 9.86
N ASP A 482 -9.11 -12.74 10.96
CA ASP A 482 -8.86 -14.15 11.22
C ASP A 482 -8.77 -14.43 12.73
N VAL A 483 -9.01 -15.68 13.11
CA VAL A 483 -8.84 -16.20 14.47
C VAL A 483 -8.11 -17.53 14.37
N ASP A 484 -7.05 -17.71 15.14
CA ASP A 484 -6.30 -18.95 15.08
C ASP A 484 -7.13 -20.17 15.50
N THR A 485 -6.72 -21.34 15.02
CA THR A 485 -7.41 -22.61 15.26
C THR A 485 -7.45 -23.04 16.73
N HIS A 486 -6.63 -22.43 17.59
CA HIS A 486 -6.55 -22.73 19.02
C HIS A 486 -7.14 -21.62 19.91
N GLY A 487 -7.57 -20.49 19.34
CA GLY A 487 -8.18 -19.36 20.06
C GLY A 487 -7.20 -18.55 20.91
N HIS A 488 -5.90 -18.58 20.60
CA HIS A 488 -4.85 -17.83 21.28
C HIS A 488 -4.57 -16.45 20.68
N PHE A 489 -4.90 -16.22 19.40
CA PHE A 489 -4.73 -14.91 18.78
C PHE A 489 -5.76 -14.58 17.70
N THR A 490 -5.98 -13.29 17.48
CA THR A 490 -6.91 -12.73 16.48
C THR A 490 -6.21 -11.66 15.65
N VAL A 491 -6.45 -11.67 14.35
CA VAL A 491 -5.95 -10.65 13.42
C VAL A 491 -7.07 -9.65 13.16
N LEU A 492 -6.77 -8.36 13.34
CA LEU A 492 -7.69 -7.25 13.02
C LEU A 492 -7.22 -6.54 11.77
N ASP A 493 -8.07 -6.42 10.76
CA ASP A 493 -7.75 -5.82 9.46
C ASP A 493 -8.64 -4.62 9.15
N TYR A 494 -8.23 -3.74 8.25
CA TYR A 494 -8.93 -2.50 7.93
C TYR A 494 -10.28 -2.80 7.24
N ALA A 495 -11.39 -2.31 7.79
CA ALA A 495 -12.73 -2.35 7.24
C ALA A 495 -12.96 -1.14 6.32
N ALA A 496 -12.93 -1.35 5.01
CA ALA A 496 -13.39 -0.34 4.06
C ALA A 496 -14.88 -0.02 4.30
N ASN A 497 -15.26 1.25 4.15
CA ASN A 497 -16.64 1.70 4.36
C ASN A 497 -17.58 1.14 3.29
N ASP A 498 -18.23 0.01 3.60
CA ASP A 498 -19.37 -0.56 2.89
C ASP A 498 -20.64 0.28 3.14
N GLU A 499 -20.90 1.30 2.31
CA GLU A 499 -22.27 1.81 2.17
C GLU A 499 -23.08 0.89 1.24
N ASP A 500 -23.59 -0.23 1.77
CA ASP A 500 -24.70 -1.00 1.19
C ASP A 500 -25.36 -1.91 2.26
N GLU A 501 -26.24 -1.35 3.10
CA GLU A 501 -26.97 -2.12 4.14
C GLU A 501 -28.04 -3.10 3.58
N ASP A 502 -28.28 -3.15 2.26
CA ASP A 502 -29.26 -4.07 1.66
C ASP A 502 -28.73 -5.50 1.35
N VAL A 503 -27.49 -5.82 1.75
CA VAL A 503 -26.81 -7.10 1.39
C VAL A 503 -26.88 -8.18 2.50
N ARG A 504 -27.64 -7.98 3.59
CA ARG A 504 -27.65 -8.91 4.75
C ARG A 504 -28.33 -10.28 4.56
N ASN A 505 -28.49 -10.77 3.34
CA ASN A 505 -28.97 -12.15 3.07
C ASN A 505 -28.05 -12.96 2.14
N LEU A 506 -26.78 -12.61 2.01
CA LEU A 506 -25.79 -13.43 1.31
C LEU A 506 -24.81 -14.10 2.31
N PRO A 507 -24.35 -15.34 2.04
CA PRO A 507 -23.40 -16.03 2.90
C PRO A 507 -22.07 -15.28 2.93
N ALA A 508 -21.43 -15.27 4.11
CA ALA A 508 -20.20 -14.55 4.41
C ALA A 508 -19.08 -14.80 3.38
N ILE A 509 -18.43 -13.70 2.97
CA ILE A 509 -17.25 -13.68 2.10
C ILE A 509 -16.02 -13.59 3.01
N ASP A 510 -15.06 -14.48 2.77
CA ASP A 510 -13.73 -14.64 3.40
C ASP A 510 -12.74 -13.58 2.89
N ASP A 511 -11.87 -13.08 3.76
CA ASP A 511 -11.02 -11.89 3.63
C ASP A 511 -9.58 -12.18 3.18
N LYS A 512 -9.31 -13.36 2.60
CA LYS A 512 -8.07 -13.54 1.82
C LYS A 512 -8.24 -12.84 0.49
N ASN A 513 -7.16 -12.28 -0.05
CA ASN A 513 -7.11 -11.65 -1.37
C ASN A 513 -7.52 -12.66 -2.47
N SER A 514 -8.82 -12.91 -2.65
CA SER A 514 -9.35 -14.10 -3.31
C SER A 514 -9.54 -13.88 -4.81
N ALA A 515 -8.52 -13.33 -5.47
CA ALA A 515 -8.43 -13.49 -6.91
C ALA A 515 -7.78 -14.85 -7.27
N TRP A 516 -7.05 -15.51 -6.35
CA TRP A 516 -6.17 -16.63 -6.73
C TRP A 516 -5.96 -17.77 -5.72
N ASP A 517 -6.71 -17.89 -4.62
CA ASP A 517 -6.62 -19.07 -3.73
C ASP A 517 -7.95 -19.85 -3.68
N ALA A 518 -8.30 -20.53 -4.78
CA ALA A 518 -9.40 -21.50 -4.80
C ALA A 518 -8.90 -22.90 -5.18
N PHE A 519 -7.82 -23.35 -4.56
CA PHE A 519 -7.38 -24.73 -4.65
C PHE A 519 -7.21 -25.38 -3.27
N GLY A 520 -8.16 -26.24 -2.91
CA GLY A 520 -8.00 -27.14 -1.77
C GLY A 520 -9.25 -27.91 -1.35
N ASP A 521 -9.36 -29.12 -1.89
CA ASP A 521 -10.08 -30.31 -1.42
C ASP A 521 -11.62 -30.42 -1.47
N GLU A 522 -12.00 -31.52 -2.10
CA GLU A 522 -13.34 -32.08 -2.29
C GLU A 522 -14.05 -32.29 -0.95
N GLY A 523 -15.25 -31.71 -0.81
CA GLY A 523 -16.10 -31.91 0.36
C GLY A 523 -17.56 -31.58 0.07
N GLU A 524 -18.34 -32.62 -0.15
CA GLU A 524 -19.77 -32.64 -0.44
C GLU A 524 -20.62 -31.77 0.52
N ASP A 525 -21.53 -30.95 -0.02
CA ASP A 525 -22.96 -30.97 0.33
C ASP A 525 -23.75 -29.85 -0.38
N ALA A 526 -24.45 -30.19 -1.47
CA ALA A 526 -25.47 -29.32 -2.09
C ALA A 526 -26.79 -30.08 -2.32
N ALA A 527 -27.86 -29.52 -1.76
CA ALA A 527 -29.24 -29.97 -1.92
C ALA A 527 -29.73 -29.88 -3.39
N PRO A 528 -30.78 -30.63 -3.78
CA PRO A 528 -30.98 -31.03 -5.18
C PRO A 528 -31.75 -30.00 -6.01
N GLY A 529 -31.19 -29.57 -7.15
CA GLY A 529 -31.94 -28.84 -8.18
C GLY A 529 -31.10 -28.25 -9.31
N LYS A 530 -31.03 -28.97 -10.44
CA LYS A 530 -30.23 -28.73 -11.68
C LYS A 530 -28.73 -28.94 -11.51
N ALA A 531 -28.22 -30.06 -12.02
CA ALA A 531 -26.79 -30.28 -12.21
C ALA A 531 -26.22 -29.18 -13.12
N ILE A 532 -25.50 -28.23 -12.54
CA ILE A 532 -24.68 -27.28 -13.28
C ILE A 532 -23.44 -28.08 -13.71
N SER A 533 -23.21 -28.19 -15.01
CA SER A 533 -22.01 -28.82 -15.56
C SER A 533 -20.79 -28.13 -14.96
N THR A 534 -19.86 -28.86 -14.33
CA THR A 534 -18.59 -28.30 -13.81
C THR A 534 -17.51 -28.19 -14.88
N ASN A 535 -17.81 -28.64 -16.10
CA ASN A 535 -16.86 -28.70 -17.20
C ASN A 535 -16.85 -27.37 -17.97
N VAL A 536 -15.73 -26.64 -17.93
CA VAL A 536 -15.57 -25.36 -18.65
C VAL A 536 -15.60 -25.52 -20.18
N PHE A 537 -15.45 -26.74 -20.71
CA PHE A 537 -15.61 -27.04 -22.13
C PHE A 537 -17.07 -27.26 -22.55
N ASP A 538 -18.02 -27.15 -21.62
CA ASP A 538 -19.45 -27.21 -21.88
C ASP A 538 -20.04 -25.80 -21.91
N ALA A 539 -20.74 -25.45 -22.99
CA ALA A 539 -21.46 -24.18 -23.09
C ALA A 539 -22.47 -24.00 -21.95
N THR A 540 -22.98 -25.08 -21.36
CA THR A 540 -23.89 -25.05 -20.21
C THR A 540 -23.25 -24.41 -18.97
N TYR A 541 -21.94 -24.64 -18.73
CA TYR A 541 -21.21 -24.03 -17.61
C TYR A 541 -21.21 -22.50 -17.76
N TRP A 542 -20.75 -22.00 -18.89
CA TRP A 542 -20.68 -20.57 -19.15
C TRP A 542 -22.05 -19.91 -19.22
N ASN A 543 -23.05 -20.60 -19.79
CA ASN A 543 -24.41 -20.07 -19.84
C ASN A 543 -25.06 -19.96 -18.45
N ALA A 544 -24.63 -20.73 -17.45
CA ALA A 544 -25.09 -20.55 -16.08
C ALA A 544 -24.68 -19.18 -15.50
N ILE A 545 -23.56 -18.63 -15.99
CA ILE A 545 -23.04 -17.32 -15.59
C ILE A 545 -23.55 -16.22 -16.53
N LEU A 546 -23.48 -16.43 -17.84
CA LEU A 546 -23.53 -15.35 -18.84
C LEU A 546 -24.88 -15.20 -19.55
N SER A 547 -25.72 -16.24 -19.60
CA SER A 547 -26.91 -16.24 -20.48
C SER A 547 -27.96 -15.21 -20.06
N THR A 548 -28.12 -14.99 -18.76
CA THR A 548 -29.02 -13.98 -18.18
C THR A 548 -28.58 -12.54 -18.46
N HIS A 549 -27.30 -12.35 -18.80
CA HIS A 549 -26.69 -11.04 -19.06
C HIS A 549 -26.59 -10.73 -20.58
N GLY A 550 -27.20 -11.57 -21.43
CA GLY A 550 -27.16 -11.40 -22.89
C GLY A 550 -25.87 -11.91 -23.55
N CYS A 551 -25.02 -12.61 -22.80
CA CYS A 551 -23.72 -13.14 -23.24
C CYS A 551 -23.74 -14.66 -23.45
N ALA A 552 -24.80 -15.18 -24.07
CA ALA A 552 -24.93 -16.62 -24.28
C ALA A 552 -23.74 -17.22 -25.06
N VAL A 553 -23.46 -18.50 -24.76
CA VAL A 553 -22.44 -19.32 -25.41
C VAL A 553 -23.13 -20.42 -26.20
N SER A 554 -22.89 -20.48 -27.51
CA SER A 554 -23.34 -21.60 -28.35
C SER A 554 -22.22 -22.63 -28.53
N SER A 555 -22.62 -23.89 -28.67
CA SER A 555 -21.70 -25.00 -28.96
C SER A 555 -21.28 -25.09 -30.43
N ASN A 556 -22.05 -24.47 -31.34
CA ASN A 556 -21.80 -24.46 -32.79
C ASN A 556 -21.84 -23.03 -33.34
N SER A 557 -20.89 -22.69 -34.20
CA SER A 557 -20.76 -21.38 -34.84
C SER A 557 -21.60 -21.25 -36.11
N ASP A 558 -22.94 -21.31 -36.01
CA ASP A 558 -23.84 -21.16 -37.17
C ASP A 558 -24.54 -19.78 -37.19
N ALA A 559 -23.78 -18.71 -36.97
CA ALA A 559 -24.30 -17.35 -37.15
C ALA A 559 -24.32 -16.98 -38.64
N THR A 560 -25.51 -16.70 -39.18
CA THR A 560 -25.68 -16.15 -40.53
C THR A 560 -25.04 -14.76 -40.62
N VAL A 561 -24.08 -14.62 -41.53
CA VAL A 561 -23.29 -13.38 -41.73
C VAL A 561 -24.14 -12.34 -42.48
N SER A 562 -24.45 -11.21 -41.83
CA SER A 562 -24.82 -9.98 -42.54
C SER A 562 -23.55 -9.26 -43.00
N GLU A 563 -23.56 -8.68 -44.20
CA GLU A 563 -22.48 -7.77 -44.61
C GLU A 563 -22.38 -6.60 -43.62
N ILE A 564 -21.16 -6.30 -43.18
CA ILE A 564 -20.87 -5.23 -42.22
C ILE A 564 -20.40 -4.01 -43.02
N ASP A 565 -21.14 -2.91 -42.91
CA ASP A 565 -20.78 -1.65 -43.57
C ASP A 565 -19.72 -0.91 -42.76
N ALA A 566 -18.46 -0.98 -43.22
CA ALA A 566 -17.33 -0.24 -42.67
C ALA A 566 -16.94 0.98 -43.52
N SER A 567 -17.81 1.44 -44.43
CA SER A 567 -17.48 2.51 -45.37
C SER A 567 -17.13 3.85 -44.69
N ALA A 568 -17.81 4.19 -43.60
CA ALA A 568 -17.52 5.39 -42.81
C ALA A 568 -16.08 5.41 -42.23
N THR A 569 -15.51 4.23 -41.95
CA THR A 569 -14.13 4.11 -41.43
C THR A 569 -13.08 4.57 -42.42
N GLN A 570 -13.42 4.68 -43.72
CA GLN A 570 -12.51 5.19 -44.74
C GLN A 570 -12.03 6.61 -44.44
N GLU A 571 -12.86 7.42 -43.75
CA GLU A 571 -12.53 8.79 -43.35
C GLU A 571 -11.40 8.83 -42.30
N HIS A 572 -11.23 7.76 -41.51
CA HIS A 572 -10.21 7.68 -40.46
C HIS A 572 -8.84 7.20 -40.95
N VAL A 573 -8.75 6.65 -42.18
CA VAL A 573 -7.49 6.14 -42.74
C VAL A 573 -6.42 7.23 -42.83
N ALA A 574 -6.80 8.45 -43.20
CA ALA A 574 -5.88 9.59 -43.24
C ALA A 574 -5.36 9.94 -41.84
N SER A 575 -6.23 9.95 -40.82
CA SER A 575 -5.80 10.21 -39.44
C SER A 575 -4.85 9.15 -38.93
N LEU A 576 -5.10 7.87 -39.22
CA LEU A 576 -4.19 6.80 -38.83
C LEU A 576 -2.81 6.97 -39.48
N GLN A 577 -2.76 7.35 -40.76
CA GLN A 577 -1.49 7.55 -41.48
C GLN A 577 -0.73 8.79 -40.99
N GLU A 578 -1.43 9.90 -40.76
CA GLU A 578 -0.83 11.19 -40.39
C GLU A 578 -0.52 11.31 -38.89
N ASN A 579 -1.49 10.96 -38.05
CA ASN A 579 -1.41 11.11 -36.60
C ASN A 579 -1.04 9.82 -35.88
N GLY A 580 -1.13 8.65 -36.54
CA GLY A 580 -0.85 7.36 -35.91
C GLY A 580 -2.02 6.76 -35.12
N TYR A 581 -3.12 7.50 -34.94
CA TYR A 581 -4.30 7.02 -34.20
C TYR A 581 -5.62 7.48 -34.83
N VAL A 582 -6.68 6.81 -34.40
CA VAL A 582 -8.08 7.02 -34.76
C VAL A 582 -8.87 7.25 -33.48
N TRP A 583 -9.64 8.33 -33.50
CA TRP A 583 -10.70 8.61 -32.56
C TRP A 583 -11.99 8.73 -33.38
N GLY A 584 -12.73 7.63 -33.47
CA GLY A 584 -13.81 7.46 -34.44
C GLY A 584 -15.20 7.33 -33.82
N ASP A 585 -16.17 7.07 -34.69
CA ASP A 585 -17.58 6.95 -34.33
C ASP A 585 -17.91 5.70 -33.51
N VAL A 586 -19.12 5.66 -32.94
CA VAL A 586 -19.70 4.48 -32.31
C VAL A 586 -20.04 3.44 -33.37
N ILE A 587 -19.24 2.38 -33.44
CA ILE A 587 -19.37 1.30 -34.42
C ILE A 587 -19.98 0.02 -33.82
N VAL A 588 -19.91 -0.15 -32.50
CA VAL A 588 -20.54 -1.29 -31.81
C VAL A 588 -21.88 -0.85 -31.22
N PRO A 589 -22.98 -1.57 -31.51
CA PRO A 589 -24.29 -1.25 -30.94
C PRO A 589 -24.29 -1.30 -29.40
N ILE A 590 -24.99 -0.34 -28.77
CA ILE A 590 -25.13 -0.24 -27.31
C ILE A 590 -25.66 -1.53 -26.65
N LYS A 591 -26.44 -2.33 -27.39
CA LYS A 591 -26.93 -3.63 -26.92
C LYS A 591 -25.78 -4.61 -26.67
N ASP A 592 -24.81 -4.64 -27.59
CA ASP A 592 -23.69 -5.57 -27.51
C ASP A 592 -22.66 -5.10 -26.47
N THR A 593 -22.41 -3.78 -26.35
CA THR A 593 -21.55 -3.25 -25.28
C THR A 593 -22.15 -3.43 -23.89
N ASN A 594 -23.47 -3.21 -23.72
CA ASN A 594 -24.14 -3.48 -22.45
C ASN A 594 -24.09 -4.96 -22.07
N ALA A 595 -24.29 -5.87 -23.03
CA ALA A 595 -24.17 -7.31 -22.78
C ALA A 595 -22.76 -7.64 -22.31
N LEU A 596 -21.72 -7.21 -23.03
CA LEU A 596 -20.33 -7.43 -22.65
C LEU A 596 -20.01 -6.87 -21.26
N ARG A 597 -20.47 -5.66 -20.93
CA ARG A 597 -20.29 -5.04 -19.61
C ARG A 597 -20.89 -5.91 -18.50
N SER A 598 -22.17 -6.26 -18.62
CA SER A 598 -22.85 -7.07 -17.61
C SER A 598 -22.32 -8.50 -17.55
N GLY A 599 -21.81 -9.04 -18.66
CA GLY A 599 -21.12 -10.32 -18.68
C GLY A 599 -19.77 -10.28 -17.97
N ILE A 600 -19.00 -9.20 -18.12
CA ILE A 600 -17.73 -9.01 -17.37
C ILE A 600 -18.00 -8.90 -15.88
N GLU A 601 -19.00 -8.12 -15.47
CA GLU A 601 -19.42 -8.04 -14.06
C GLU A 601 -19.75 -9.43 -13.50
N ALA A 602 -20.61 -10.20 -14.20
CA ALA A 602 -20.98 -11.56 -13.79
C ALA A 602 -19.80 -12.55 -13.74
N LEU A 603 -18.82 -12.40 -14.64
CA LEU A 603 -17.61 -13.23 -14.61
C LEU A 603 -16.73 -12.90 -13.42
N VAL A 604 -16.53 -11.61 -13.13
CA VAL A 604 -15.75 -11.16 -11.96
C VAL A 604 -16.42 -11.62 -10.68
N ASP A 605 -17.75 -11.51 -10.58
CA ASP A 605 -18.52 -12.02 -9.43
C ASP A 605 -18.37 -13.54 -9.28
N ALA A 606 -18.28 -14.27 -10.41
CA ALA A 606 -18.00 -15.70 -10.47
C ALA A 606 -16.50 -16.07 -10.37
N LYS A 607 -15.64 -15.12 -9.98
CA LYS A 607 -14.18 -15.29 -9.80
C LYS A 607 -13.44 -15.71 -11.07
N TRP A 608 -13.91 -15.27 -12.24
CA TRP A 608 -13.20 -15.38 -13.50
C TRP A 608 -12.62 -14.02 -13.92
N PRO A 609 -11.44 -13.97 -14.58
CA PRO A 609 -10.89 -12.73 -15.10
C PRO A 609 -11.82 -12.15 -16.17
N PRO A 610 -11.86 -10.82 -16.34
CA PRO A 610 -12.64 -10.17 -17.40
C PRO A 610 -12.41 -10.78 -18.79
N ALA A 611 -11.19 -11.24 -19.10
CA ALA A 611 -10.84 -11.87 -20.39
C ALA A 611 -11.68 -13.12 -20.70
N CYS A 612 -12.29 -13.77 -19.71
CA CYS A 612 -13.18 -14.89 -19.96
C CYS A 612 -14.46 -14.48 -20.71
N ILE A 613 -14.76 -13.18 -20.86
CA ILE A 613 -15.89 -12.71 -21.68
C ILE A 613 -15.82 -13.19 -23.14
N PHE A 614 -14.61 -13.51 -23.63
CA PHE A 614 -14.39 -14.04 -24.97
C PHE A 614 -14.88 -15.48 -25.17
N VAL A 615 -15.47 -16.15 -24.18
CA VAL A 615 -16.26 -17.37 -24.42
C VAL A 615 -17.60 -17.06 -25.09
N SER A 616 -18.13 -15.85 -24.89
CA SER A 616 -19.49 -15.44 -25.31
C SER A 616 -19.61 -15.20 -26.81
N ASP A 617 -20.78 -15.51 -27.38
CA ASP A 617 -21.06 -15.28 -28.80
C ASP A 617 -21.07 -13.79 -29.16
N VAL A 618 -21.44 -12.92 -28.21
CA VAL A 618 -21.44 -11.47 -28.42
C VAL A 618 -20.03 -10.93 -28.63
N ALA A 619 -19.03 -11.43 -27.90
CA ALA A 619 -17.65 -11.01 -28.08
C ALA A 619 -17.13 -11.34 -29.48
N TRP A 620 -17.46 -12.52 -30.02
CA TRP A 620 -17.05 -12.92 -31.37
C TRP A 620 -17.81 -12.22 -32.48
N ARG A 621 -19.08 -11.85 -32.24
CA ARG A 621 -19.82 -10.95 -33.14
C ARG A 621 -19.18 -9.56 -33.18
N VAL A 622 -18.75 -9.03 -32.02
CA VAL A 622 -18.01 -7.76 -31.95
C VAL A 622 -16.67 -7.88 -32.66
N ILE A 623 -15.91 -8.96 -32.46
CA ILE A 623 -14.66 -9.23 -33.19
C ILE A 623 -14.89 -9.23 -34.71
N ASP A 624 -15.96 -9.88 -35.20
CA ASP A 624 -16.28 -9.90 -36.64
C ASP A 624 -16.61 -8.51 -37.21
N LEU A 625 -17.25 -7.66 -36.40
CA LEU A 625 -17.47 -6.26 -36.75
C LEU A 625 -16.15 -5.49 -36.80
N LEU A 626 -15.29 -5.65 -35.79
CA LEU A 626 -14.00 -4.99 -35.72
C LEU A 626 -13.06 -5.42 -36.85
N PHE A 627 -13.12 -6.68 -37.32
CA PHE A 627 -12.40 -7.12 -38.53
C PHE A 627 -12.72 -6.23 -39.73
N ALA A 628 -14.00 -5.93 -39.98
CA ALA A 628 -14.38 -5.09 -41.14
C ALA A 628 -13.73 -3.71 -41.08
N HIS A 629 -13.70 -3.11 -39.89
CA HIS A 629 -13.09 -1.79 -39.68
C HIS A 629 -11.55 -1.85 -39.72
N ALA A 630 -10.95 -2.90 -39.15
CA ALA A 630 -9.51 -3.11 -39.17
C ALA A 630 -8.98 -3.34 -40.60
N GLU A 631 -9.71 -4.08 -41.45
CA GLU A 631 -9.34 -4.29 -42.86
C GLU A 631 -9.33 -2.98 -43.66
N VAL A 632 -10.27 -2.07 -43.38
CA VAL A 632 -10.31 -0.72 -43.97
C VAL A 632 -9.10 0.10 -43.50
N LEU A 633 -8.82 0.11 -42.20
CA LEU A 633 -7.71 0.88 -41.61
C LEU A 633 -6.33 0.38 -42.06
N LEU A 634 -6.14 -0.95 -42.16
CA LEU A 634 -4.90 -1.59 -42.61
C LEU A 634 -4.78 -1.62 -44.15
N GLY A 635 -5.85 -1.31 -44.88
CA GLY A 635 -5.88 -1.30 -46.34
C GLY A 635 -5.73 -2.70 -46.98
N GLY A 636 -6.28 -3.73 -46.33
CA GLY A 636 -6.27 -5.11 -46.83
C GLY A 636 -6.67 -6.13 -45.77
N GLU A 637 -6.67 -7.42 -46.16
CA GLU A 637 -6.97 -8.52 -45.24
C GLU A 637 -6.05 -8.50 -44.02
N CYS A 638 -6.62 -8.82 -42.86
CA CYS A 638 -5.92 -8.91 -41.59
C CYS A 638 -6.24 -10.21 -40.83
N VAL A 639 -5.49 -10.44 -39.77
CA VAL A 639 -5.70 -11.49 -38.78
C VAL A 639 -5.78 -10.86 -37.39
N LEU A 640 -6.54 -11.49 -36.51
CA LEU A 640 -6.57 -11.20 -35.08
C LEU A 640 -5.40 -11.92 -34.40
N GLU A 641 -4.52 -11.17 -33.75
CA GLU A 641 -3.55 -11.73 -32.81
C GLU A 641 -4.31 -12.26 -31.58
N PRO A 642 -4.00 -13.46 -31.07
CA PRO A 642 -4.73 -14.06 -29.96
C PRO A 642 -4.39 -13.46 -28.58
N SER A 643 -3.94 -12.21 -28.54
CA SER A 643 -3.66 -11.39 -27.35
C SER A 643 -4.84 -10.45 -27.06
N VAL A 644 -6.05 -11.02 -26.90
CA VAL A 644 -7.26 -10.24 -26.57
C VAL A 644 -7.30 -9.90 -25.08
N ALA A 645 -7.69 -8.68 -24.72
CA ALA A 645 -7.75 -8.24 -23.33
C ALA A 645 -9.11 -7.66 -22.97
N ALA A 646 -9.48 -7.75 -21.69
CA ALA A 646 -10.64 -7.10 -21.12
C ALA A 646 -10.27 -6.47 -19.77
N PHE A 647 -10.79 -5.28 -19.52
CA PHE A 647 -10.46 -4.45 -18.36
C PHE A 647 -11.74 -3.97 -17.66
N LYS A 648 -11.71 -3.99 -16.33
CA LYS A 648 -12.71 -3.41 -15.43
C LYS A 648 -11.97 -2.61 -14.38
N LEU A 649 -12.02 -1.29 -14.45
CA LEU A 649 -11.42 -0.41 -13.43
C LEU A 649 -12.33 -0.32 -12.20
N GLU A 650 -11.76 0.15 -11.10
CA GLU A 650 -12.41 0.46 -9.83
C GLU A 650 -12.09 1.91 -9.45
N LYS A 651 -12.91 2.53 -8.60
CA LYS A 651 -12.66 3.91 -8.12
C LYS A 651 -11.56 3.98 -7.07
N ASP A 652 -11.37 2.90 -6.33
CA ASP A 652 -10.33 2.75 -5.32
C ASP A 652 -9.57 1.45 -5.61
N ALA A 653 -8.44 1.60 -6.31
CA ALA A 653 -7.54 0.51 -6.63
C ALA A 653 -6.21 0.62 -5.87
N SER A 654 -6.14 1.49 -4.85
CA SER A 654 -4.97 1.62 -3.98
C SER A 654 -4.67 0.27 -3.34
N GLY A 655 -3.40 -0.17 -3.40
CA GLY A 655 -2.97 -1.49 -2.91
C GLY A 655 -3.40 -2.72 -3.75
N LYS A 656 -4.22 -2.58 -4.80
CA LYS A 656 -4.57 -3.70 -5.70
C LYS A 656 -3.58 -3.76 -6.85
N ARG A 657 -2.91 -4.92 -7.00
CA ARG A 657 -1.81 -5.10 -7.96
C ARG A 657 -2.18 -4.59 -9.35
N TYR A 658 -3.23 -5.07 -10.04
CA TYR A 658 -3.56 -4.57 -11.40
C TYR A 658 -5.01 -4.77 -11.90
N ILE A 659 -5.78 -5.78 -11.45
CA ILE A 659 -7.20 -5.90 -11.83
C ILE A 659 -8.01 -4.87 -11.01
N GLY A 660 -8.58 -3.87 -11.69
CA GLY A 660 -9.23 -2.72 -11.05
C GLY A 660 -8.42 -1.42 -11.15
N ASN A 661 -7.13 -1.49 -11.47
CA ASN A 661 -6.23 -0.32 -11.54
C ASN A 661 -5.96 0.13 -12.99
N ASN A 662 -5.21 1.23 -13.15
CA ASN A 662 -4.82 1.79 -14.45
C ASN A 662 -3.55 1.16 -15.03
N PHE A 663 -3.19 1.56 -16.25
CA PHE A 663 -1.89 1.28 -16.86
C PHE A 663 -1.20 2.62 -17.09
N GLY A 664 -0.78 3.24 -15.98
CA GLY A 664 -0.44 4.67 -15.90
C GLY A 664 0.84 5.12 -16.59
N VAL A 665 1.67 4.20 -17.10
CA VAL A 665 2.98 4.54 -17.68
C VAL A 665 2.91 4.56 -19.22
N PRO A 666 3.35 5.65 -19.89
CA PRO A 666 3.50 5.71 -21.34
C PRO A 666 4.31 4.51 -21.88
N HIS A 667 3.86 3.91 -22.98
CA HIS A 667 4.58 2.82 -23.65
C HIS A 667 4.18 2.65 -25.12
N ARG A 668 4.92 1.79 -25.84
CA ARG A 668 4.61 1.31 -27.20
C ARG A 668 4.41 -0.20 -27.16
N ASP A 669 3.38 -0.72 -27.82
CA ASP A 669 3.13 -2.17 -27.86
C ASP A 669 4.13 -2.89 -28.78
N TYR A 670 4.56 -2.23 -29.85
CA TYR A 670 5.38 -2.81 -30.91
C TYR A 670 6.44 -1.84 -31.43
N SER A 671 7.55 -2.38 -31.94
CA SER A 671 8.59 -1.59 -32.61
C SER A 671 8.06 -0.97 -33.90
N LEU A 672 8.70 0.11 -34.37
CA LEU A 672 8.39 0.68 -35.71
C LEU A 672 8.44 -0.39 -36.81
N SER A 673 9.48 -1.22 -36.76
CA SER A 673 9.77 -2.22 -37.80
C SER A 673 8.75 -3.35 -37.83
N ASP A 674 8.01 -3.55 -36.74
CA ASP A 674 6.89 -4.47 -36.63
C ASP A 674 5.58 -3.77 -37.01
N ALA A 675 5.32 -2.59 -36.48
CA ALA A 675 4.04 -1.90 -36.62
C ALA A 675 3.83 -1.27 -37.99
N VAL A 676 4.90 -0.93 -38.71
CA VAL A 676 4.86 -0.17 -39.97
C VAL A 676 5.67 -0.88 -41.06
N ASP A 677 5.13 -0.93 -42.28
CA ASP A 677 5.79 -1.54 -43.43
C ASP A 677 6.85 -0.61 -44.08
N GLU A 678 7.55 -1.10 -45.09
CA GLU A 678 8.62 -0.38 -45.79
C GLU A 678 8.12 0.88 -46.53
N ASP A 679 6.82 0.94 -46.85
CA ASP A 679 6.16 2.09 -47.47
C ASP A 679 5.64 3.09 -46.42
N GLY A 680 5.87 2.84 -45.13
CA GLY A 680 5.45 3.70 -44.04
C GLY A 680 3.98 3.52 -43.64
N LYS A 681 3.32 2.44 -44.05
CA LYS A 681 1.92 2.15 -43.72
C LYS A 681 1.79 1.22 -42.51
N THR A 682 0.78 1.46 -41.67
CA THR A 682 0.45 0.61 -40.53
C THR A 682 0.14 -0.82 -40.97
N GLN A 683 0.78 -1.80 -40.33
CA GLN A 683 0.55 -3.23 -40.51
C GLN A 683 0.22 -3.96 -39.19
N VAL A 684 0.38 -3.29 -38.03
CA VAL A 684 -0.12 -3.75 -36.71
C VAL A 684 -0.96 -2.65 -36.10
N LEU A 685 -2.21 -2.96 -35.80
CA LEU A 685 -3.20 -2.03 -35.28
C LEU A 685 -3.67 -2.51 -33.90
N SER A 686 -3.39 -1.73 -32.87
CA SER A 686 -4.02 -1.88 -31.56
C SER A 686 -5.39 -1.21 -31.61
N LEU A 687 -6.45 -1.94 -31.31
CA LEU A 687 -7.82 -1.47 -31.29
C LEU A 687 -8.38 -1.61 -29.88
N TRP A 688 -8.97 -0.54 -29.39
CA TRP A 688 -9.52 -0.45 -28.05
C TRP A 688 -10.99 -0.01 -28.10
N LEU A 689 -11.83 -0.67 -27.30
CA LEU A 689 -13.28 -0.49 -27.31
C LEU A 689 -13.82 -0.20 -25.90
N PRO A 690 -14.37 1.01 -25.64
CA PRO A 690 -15.05 1.30 -24.38
C PRO A 690 -16.40 0.57 -24.31
N LEU A 691 -16.71 -0.02 -23.16
CA LEU A 691 -17.98 -0.70 -22.87
C LEU A 691 -18.96 0.17 -22.06
N ASN A 692 -18.46 1.24 -21.45
CA ASN A 692 -19.23 2.30 -20.82
C ASN A 692 -18.76 3.67 -21.33
N ARG A 693 -19.42 4.74 -20.90
CA ARG A 693 -18.95 6.10 -21.15
C ARG A 693 -17.62 6.31 -20.44
N VAL A 694 -16.65 6.89 -21.15
CA VAL A 694 -15.33 7.19 -20.63
C VAL A 694 -15.07 8.68 -20.73
N THR A 695 -14.65 9.27 -19.62
CA THR A 695 -14.25 10.67 -19.50
C THR A 695 -12.81 10.76 -19.02
N GLU A 696 -12.24 11.97 -19.01
CA GLU A 696 -10.86 12.20 -18.56
C GLU A 696 -10.65 11.68 -17.13
N THR A 697 -11.67 11.80 -16.28
CA THR A 697 -11.64 11.42 -14.86
C THR A 697 -12.06 9.96 -14.61
N SER A 698 -12.63 9.26 -15.59
CA SER A 698 -13.11 7.88 -15.40
C SER A 698 -12.10 6.80 -15.85
N GLY A 699 -10.86 7.20 -16.17
CA GLY A 699 -9.77 6.33 -16.59
C GLY A 699 -9.49 6.25 -18.10
N CYS A 700 -9.62 7.35 -18.86
CA CYS A 700 -9.44 7.34 -20.31
C CYS A 700 -8.07 6.87 -20.82
N MET A 701 -7.99 6.62 -22.14
CA MET A 701 -6.72 6.39 -22.83
C MET A 701 -6.06 7.72 -23.19
N TYR A 702 -4.76 7.82 -23.03
CA TYR A 702 -3.94 8.91 -23.57
C TYR A 702 -3.10 8.39 -24.73
N VAL A 703 -2.89 9.25 -25.73
CA VAL A 703 -2.01 8.96 -26.88
C VAL A 703 -1.13 10.16 -27.19
N VAL A 704 0.05 9.88 -27.74
CA VAL A 704 0.90 10.90 -28.39
C VAL A 704 0.80 10.72 -29.88
N SER A 705 0.41 11.77 -30.60
CA SER A 705 0.35 11.72 -32.06
C SER A 705 1.73 11.46 -32.65
N LYS A 706 1.83 10.70 -33.73
CA LYS A 706 3.09 10.47 -34.48
C LYS A 706 3.86 11.75 -34.82
N LYS A 707 3.16 12.86 -35.05
CA LYS A 707 3.76 14.16 -35.38
C LYS A 707 4.26 14.94 -34.15
N ASP A 708 3.71 14.61 -32.99
CA ASP A 708 3.99 15.23 -31.70
C ASP A 708 5.00 14.36 -30.89
N ASP A 709 5.42 13.23 -31.47
CA ASP A 709 6.44 12.29 -30.98
C ASP A 709 7.79 12.62 -31.62
N GLU A 710 8.82 12.90 -30.81
CA GLU A 710 10.10 13.46 -31.28
C GLU A 710 10.85 12.56 -32.28
N ASP A 711 10.77 11.24 -32.12
CA ASP A 711 11.38 10.29 -33.05
C ASP A 711 10.39 9.73 -34.09
N GLY A 712 9.12 10.15 -34.02
CA GLY A 712 8.05 9.75 -34.93
C GLY A 712 7.68 8.26 -34.83
N GLY A 713 7.93 7.66 -33.67
CA GLY A 713 7.65 6.27 -33.35
C GLY A 713 8.76 5.30 -33.74
N ARG A 714 10.02 5.77 -33.77
CA ARG A 714 11.22 4.99 -34.14
C ARG A 714 11.86 4.26 -32.97
N SER A 715 11.71 4.75 -31.75
CA SER A 715 12.19 4.07 -30.55
C SER A 715 11.59 2.67 -30.45
N ASP A 716 12.42 1.70 -30.07
CA ASP A 716 12.00 0.32 -29.86
C ASP A 716 11.11 0.20 -28.62
N VAL A 717 10.48 -0.98 -28.47
CA VAL A 717 9.78 -1.37 -27.25
C VAL A 717 10.82 -1.44 -26.11
N SER A 718 10.92 -0.35 -25.36
CA SER A 718 11.80 -0.24 -24.19
C SER A 718 11.07 -0.72 -22.94
N LYS A 719 11.84 -1.15 -21.94
CA LYS A 719 11.33 -1.41 -20.59
C LYS A 719 11.15 -0.12 -19.77
N SER A 720 11.74 0.99 -20.22
CA SER A 720 11.52 2.33 -19.68
C SER A 720 10.42 3.05 -20.45
N ALA A 721 9.71 3.95 -19.76
CA ALA A 721 8.70 4.81 -20.37
C ALA A 721 9.35 5.70 -21.45
N PRO A 722 8.77 5.83 -22.66
CA PRO A 722 9.23 6.80 -23.63
C PRO A 722 8.94 8.21 -23.12
N GLU A 723 9.84 9.14 -23.41
CA GLU A 723 9.65 10.56 -23.10
C GLU A 723 8.42 11.11 -23.84
N VAL A 724 7.54 11.81 -23.12
CA VAL A 724 6.34 12.44 -23.68
C VAL A 724 6.52 13.95 -23.67
N PRO A 725 6.65 14.61 -24.84
CA PRO A 725 6.80 16.06 -24.88
C PRO A 725 5.62 16.77 -24.21
N ARG A 726 5.91 17.84 -23.46
CA ARG A 726 4.89 18.58 -22.72
C ARG A 726 3.78 19.07 -23.64
N GLY A 727 2.54 18.64 -23.38
CA GLY A 727 1.37 19.00 -24.17
C GLY A 727 1.15 18.16 -25.44
N ALA A 728 1.99 17.15 -25.69
CA ALA A 728 1.82 16.22 -26.82
C ALA A 728 0.81 15.11 -26.52
N ALA A 729 0.59 14.81 -25.23
CA ALA A 729 -0.41 13.88 -24.74
C ALA A 729 -1.83 14.36 -25.06
N LYS A 730 -2.67 13.48 -25.59
CA LYS A 730 -4.08 13.76 -25.88
C LYS A 730 -4.96 12.70 -25.23
N PRO A 731 -5.93 13.10 -24.39
CA PRO A 731 -6.92 12.17 -23.90
C PRO A 731 -7.85 11.76 -25.06
N LEU A 732 -8.11 10.46 -25.19
CA LEU A 732 -9.14 9.91 -26.06
C LEU A 732 -10.48 9.90 -25.32
N ALA A 733 -10.89 11.09 -24.88
CA ALA A 733 -12.10 11.33 -24.11
C ALA A 733 -12.68 12.72 -24.41
N PRO A 734 -13.99 12.92 -24.17
CA PRO A 734 -14.96 11.92 -23.76
C PRO A 734 -15.38 11.00 -24.92
N VAL A 735 -15.69 9.73 -24.62
CA VAL A 735 -16.21 8.76 -25.59
C VAL A 735 -17.35 7.93 -25.03
N ASP A 736 -18.30 7.60 -25.89
CA ASP A 736 -19.42 6.72 -25.57
C ASP A 736 -19.05 5.25 -25.80
N ALA A 737 -19.78 4.35 -25.13
CA ALA A 737 -19.62 2.91 -25.30
C ALA A 737 -19.77 2.52 -26.78
N GLY A 738 -18.82 1.75 -27.28
CA GLY A 738 -18.81 1.26 -28.66
C GLY A 738 -18.05 2.13 -29.66
N ALA A 739 -17.45 3.23 -29.21
CA ALA A 739 -16.59 4.09 -30.03
C ALA A 739 -15.34 3.36 -30.54
N LEU A 740 -14.95 3.60 -31.79
CA LEU A 740 -13.72 3.06 -32.38
C LEU A 740 -12.51 3.89 -31.93
N LEU A 741 -11.70 3.33 -31.03
CA LEU A 741 -10.37 3.85 -30.74
C LEU A 741 -9.32 2.87 -31.30
N ALA A 742 -8.36 3.38 -32.06
CA ALA A 742 -7.29 2.53 -32.59
C ALA A 742 -6.00 3.32 -32.82
N TRP A 743 -4.85 2.67 -32.75
CA TRP A 743 -3.55 3.26 -33.07
C TRP A 743 -2.61 2.25 -33.70
N SER A 744 -1.64 2.76 -34.45
CA SER A 744 -0.52 1.96 -34.92
C SER A 744 0.26 1.44 -33.71
N GLY A 745 0.67 0.17 -33.73
CA GLY A 745 1.27 -0.49 -32.56
C GLY A 745 2.53 0.17 -31.98
N ASN A 746 3.18 1.04 -32.76
CA ASN A 746 4.34 1.81 -32.35
C ASN A 746 4.02 3.21 -31.81
N ILE A 747 2.76 3.52 -31.48
CA ILE A 747 2.37 4.84 -30.94
C ILE A 747 2.43 4.82 -29.41
N ILE A 748 2.95 5.91 -28.83
CA ILE A 748 2.98 6.08 -27.37
C ILE A 748 1.55 6.23 -26.86
N HIS A 749 1.18 5.40 -25.90
CA HIS A 749 -0.12 5.44 -25.26
C HIS A 749 -0.06 4.89 -23.83
N TRP A 750 -1.08 5.20 -23.04
CA TRP A 750 -1.29 4.69 -21.68
C TRP A 750 -2.74 4.96 -21.24
N GLY A 751 -3.13 4.53 -20.05
CA GLY A 751 -4.49 4.70 -19.53
C GLY A 751 -4.45 5.25 -18.12
N SER A 752 -5.31 6.22 -17.85
CA SER A 752 -5.41 6.84 -16.53
C SER A 752 -6.24 6.00 -15.56
N ALA A 753 -6.12 6.33 -14.27
CA ALA A 753 -6.99 5.79 -13.23
C ALA A 753 -8.36 6.46 -13.28
N CYS A 754 -9.35 5.79 -12.71
CA CYS A 754 -10.57 6.46 -12.35
C CYS A 754 -10.28 7.32 -11.12
N GLU A 755 -10.53 8.61 -11.22
CA GLU A 755 -10.50 9.52 -10.07
C GLU A 755 -11.60 9.11 -9.09
N ILE A 756 -11.31 9.22 -7.79
CA ILE A 756 -12.21 8.81 -6.71
C ILE A 756 -13.54 9.58 -6.76
N ASP A 757 -13.48 10.87 -7.12
CA ASP A 757 -14.61 11.79 -7.24
C ASP A 757 -15.18 11.87 -8.67
N SER A 758 -14.75 10.98 -9.58
CA SER A 758 -15.29 10.93 -10.93
C SER A 758 -16.82 10.74 -10.90
N PRO A 759 -17.60 11.58 -11.60
CA PRO A 759 -19.06 11.45 -11.66
C PRO A 759 -19.50 10.27 -12.53
N ASP A 760 -18.61 9.74 -13.37
CA ASP A 760 -18.85 8.60 -14.25
C ASP A 760 -18.35 7.29 -13.58
N PRO A 761 -18.91 6.12 -13.96
CA PRO A 761 -18.41 4.85 -13.47
C PRO A 761 -16.99 4.57 -14.00
N PRO A 762 -16.15 3.83 -13.25
CA PRO A 762 -14.85 3.39 -13.73
C PRO A 762 -14.94 2.72 -15.10
N ARG A 763 -13.98 3.01 -15.97
CA ARG A 763 -13.94 2.47 -17.32
C ARG A 763 -13.93 0.94 -17.35
N MET A 764 -14.81 0.40 -18.19
CA MET A 764 -14.76 -0.99 -18.65
C MET A 764 -14.49 -1.02 -20.15
N SER A 765 -13.62 -1.92 -20.60
CA SER A 765 -13.17 -1.95 -22.00
C SER A 765 -12.62 -3.30 -22.43
N VAL A 766 -12.48 -3.47 -23.74
CA VAL A 766 -11.79 -4.61 -24.35
C VAL A 766 -10.79 -4.13 -25.40
N ALA A 767 -9.70 -4.87 -25.58
CA ALA A 767 -8.64 -4.55 -26.53
C ALA A 767 -8.29 -5.74 -27.43
N PHE A 768 -7.86 -5.41 -28.64
CA PHE A 768 -7.56 -6.35 -29.72
C PHE A 768 -6.35 -5.87 -30.52
N VAL A 769 -5.56 -6.79 -31.05
CA VAL A 769 -4.50 -6.46 -32.00
C VAL A 769 -4.79 -7.13 -33.34
N PHE A 770 -4.86 -6.33 -34.40
CA PHE A 770 -5.01 -6.81 -35.77
C PHE A 770 -3.70 -6.63 -36.53
N ARG A 771 -3.28 -7.68 -37.25
CA ARG A 771 -2.10 -7.67 -38.11
C ARG A 771 -2.49 -7.85 -39.56
N ARG A 772 -1.89 -7.05 -40.45
CA ARG A 772 -2.04 -7.24 -41.89
C ARG A 772 -1.48 -8.60 -42.30
N ARG A 773 -2.17 -9.28 -43.23
CA ARG A 773 -1.70 -10.58 -43.73
C ARG A 773 -0.33 -10.51 -44.39
N GLY A 774 0.41 -11.61 -44.31
CA GLY A 774 1.76 -11.72 -44.87
C GLY A 774 2.86 -11.51 -43.82
N ARG A 775 3.68 -10.46 -43.98
CA ARG A 775 4.88 -10.26 -43.13
C ARG A 775 4.54 -10.00 -41.66
N ALA A 776 3.56 -9.15 -41.38
CA ALA A 776 3.16 -8.83 -40.00
C ALA A 776 2.52 -10.04 -39.31
N GLU A 777 1.63 -10.75 -40.00
CA GLU A 777 1.06 -12.04 -39.57
C GLU A 777 2.14 -13.08 -39.22
N ALA A 778 3.19 -13.21 -40.04
CA ALA A 778 4.28 -14.16 -39.79
C ALA A 778 5.12 -13.83 -38.54
N ARG A 779 5.01 -12.61 -38.00
CA ARG A 779 5.65 -12.17 -36.76
C ARG A 779 4.72 -12.25 -35.54
N ALA A 780 3.47 -12.68 -35.71
CA ALA A 780 2.59 -12.96 -34.59
C ALA A 780 3.17 -14.09 -33.72
N ASP A 781 2.74 -14.15 -32.47
CA ASP A 781 3.16 -15.19 -31.55
C ASP A 781 2.79 -16.58 -32.07
N ALA A 782 3.81 -17.40 -32.36
CA ALA A 782 3.61 -18.74 -32.91
C ALA A 782 2.98 -19.74 -31.91
N ARG A 783 2.91 -19.41 -30.62
CA ARG A 783 2.34 -20.27 -29.56
C ARG A 783 0.84 -20.44 -29.70
N CYS A 784 0.14 -19.45 -30.26
CA CYS A 784 -1.27 -19.54 -30.62
C CYS A 784 -1.45 -18.89 -32.00
N PRO A 785 -1.83 -19.64 -33.04
CA PRO A 785 -1.93 -19.08 -34.38
C PRO A 785 -2.93 -17.92 -34.44
N PRO A 786 -2.61 -16.83 -35.16
CA PRO A 786 -3.56 -15.75 -35.36
C PRO A 786 -4.76 -16.25 -36.18
N LEU A 787 -5.91 -15.63 -35.97
CA LEU A 787 -7.15 -16.03 -36.62
C LEU A 787 -7.45 -15.07 -37.78
N ASP A 788 -7.64 -15.57 -38.99
CA ASP A 788 -8.32 -14.78 -40.00
C ASP A 788 -9.82 -14.64 -39.65
N ARG A 789 -10.52 -13.75 -40.36
CA ARG A 789 -11.92 -13.45 -40.11
C ARG A 789 -12.84 -14.69 -40.23
N ALA A 790 -12.53 -15.60 -41.15
CA ALA A 790 -13.31 -16.82 -41.32
C ALA A 790 -13.09 -17.81 -40.17
N ALA A 791 -11.83 -17.97 -39.74
CA ALA A 791 -11.46 -18.77 -38.59
C ALA A 791 -12.03 -18.20 -37.29
N ALA A 792 -12.07 -16.88 -37.13
CA ALA A 792 -12.71 -16.22 -36.00
C ALA A 792 -14.22 -16.48 -35.95
N ARG A 793 -14.91 -16.39 -37.10
CA ARG A 793 -16.34 -16.76 -37.20
C ARG A 793 -16.60 -18.22 -36.87
N ALA A 794 -15.69 -19.10 -37.27
CA ALA A 794 -15.77 -20.54 -37.04
C ALA A 794 -15.24 -20.97 -35.66
N ALA A 795 -14.83 -20.03 -34.80
CA ALA A 795 -14.27 -20.36 -33.49
C ALA A 795 -15.36 -20.95 -32.58
N ASP A 796 -15.26 -22.26 -32.38
CA ASP A 796 -16.04 -22.99 -31.38
C ASP A 796 -15.54 -22.71 -29.96
N LEU A 797 -16.30 -23.12 -28.94
CA LEU A 797 -15.96 -22.87 -27.54
C LEU A 797 -14.52 -23.30 -27.21
N ARG A 798 -14.06 -24.44 -27.73
CA ARG A 798 -12.70 -24.93 -27.49
C ARG A 798 -11.65 -23.97 -28.05
N ARG A 799 -11.82 -23.51 -29.29
CA ARG A 799 -10.91 -22.54 -29.88
C ARG A 799 -10.92 -21.22 -29.12
N ARG A 800 -12.08 -20.78 -28.62
CA ARG A 800 -12.20 -19.57 -27.80
C ARG A 800 -11.43 -19.70 -26.48
N LEU A 801 -11.54 -20.85 -25.81
CA LEU A 801 -10.78 -21.15 -24.59
C LEU A 801 -9.27 -21.18 -24.85
N ASP A 802 -8.83 -21.73 -25.99
CA ASP A 802 -7.40 -21.69 -26.37
C ASP A 802 -6.88 -20.25 -26.55
N VAL A 803 -7.69 -19.37 -27.14
CA VAL A 803 -7.37 -17.94 -27.29
C VAL A 803 -7.31 -17.26 -25.92
N ILE A 804 -8.31 -17.49 -25.05
CA ILE A 804 -8.35 -16.92 -23.70
C ILE A 804 -7.14 -17.39 -22.87
N HIS A 805 -6.83 -18.69 -22.89
CA HIS A 805 -5.67 -19.24 -22.20
C HIS A 805 -4.39 -18.57 -22.69
N HIS A 806 -4.23 -18.37 -24.00
CA HIS A 806 -3.05 -17.69 -24.55
C HIS A 806 -2.99 -16.22 -24.10
N ALA A 807 -4.09 -15.49 -24.23
CA ALA A 807 -4.20 -14.09 -23.85
C ALA A 807 -3.89 -13.85 -22.37
N ILE A 808 -4.44 -14.67 -21.47
CA ILE A 808 -4.15 -14.59 -20.03
C ILE A 808 -2.64 -14.77 -19.77
N GLY A 809 -1.97 -15.67 -20.49
CA GLY A 809 -0.53 -15.84 -20.38
C GLY A 809 0.30 -14.68 -20.95
N VAL A 810 -0.19 -14.00 -21.99
CA VAL A 810 0.46 -12.79 -22.53
C VAL A 810 0.36 -11.64 -21.52
N PHE A 811 -0.79 -11.53 -20.85
CA PHE A 811 -1.11 -10.48 -19.89
C PHE A 811 -1.04 -10.97 -18.44
N GLU A 812 -0.19 -11.95 -18.15
CA GLU A 812 -0.03 -12.54 -16.82
C GLU A 812 0.34 -11.47 -15.78
N HIS A 813 1.24 -10.58 -16.15
CA HIS A 813 1.60 -9.39 -15.37
C HIS A 813 0.42 -8.46 -15.03
N TRP A 814 -0.70 -8.52 -15.74
CA TRP A 814 -1.92 -7.75 -15.44
C TRP A 814 -2.96 -8.55 -14.65
N TYR A 815 -3.04 -9.86 -14.90
CA TYR A 815 -4.02 -10.73 -14.22
C TYR A 815 -3.51 -11.29 -12.88
N GLY A 816 -2.20 -11.21 -12.59
CA GLY A 816 -1.58 -11.75 -11.38
C GLY A 816 -0.94 -13.12 -11.62
N ASP A 817 -0.85 -13.96 -10.58
CA ASP A 817 -0.51 -15.37 -10.78
C ASP A 817 -1.63 -16.01 -11.61
N THR A 818 -1.35 -16.54 -12.81
CA THR A 818 -2.40 -17.07 -13.69
C THR A 818 -2.50 -18.58 -13.76
N ASP A 819 -1.69 -19.30 -12.98
CA ASP A 819 -1.51 -20.73 -13.15
C ASP A 819 -2.78 -21.53 -12.84
N GLU A 820 -3.55 -21.13 -11.83
CA GLU A 820 -4.84 -21.73 -11.50
C GLU A 820 -5.82 -21.71 -12.67
N ILE A 821 -6.02 -20.52 -13.21
CA ILE A 821 -7.01 -20.26 -14.25
C ILE A 821 -6.57 -20.89 -15.57
N LYS A 822 -5.27 -20.84 -15.89
CA LYS A 822 -4.70 -21.55 -17.05
C LYS A 822 -4.85 -23.06 -16.93
N ALA A 823 -4.72 -23.63 -15.73
CA ALA A 823 -4.95 -25.05 -15.50
C ALA A 823 -6.43 -25.41 -15.73
N ARG A 824 -7.37 -24.63 -15.17
CA ARG A 824 -8.82 -24.83 -15.34
C ARG A 824 -9.27 -24.73 -16.79
N LEU A 825 -8.66 -23.86 -17.60
CA LEU A 825 -8.97 -23.70 -19.03
C LEU A 825 -8.40 -24.82 -19.93
N LYS A 826 -7.65 -25.78 -19.37
CA LYS A 826 -7.01 -26.89 -20.11
C LYS A 826 -7.49 -28.29 -19.72
N GLN A 827 -8.16 -28.45 -18.57
CA GLN A 827 -8.63 -29.73 -18.01
C GLN A 827 -10.13 -29.91 -18.25
#